data_AF-Q0JII7-F1
#
_entry.id   AF-Q0JII7-F1
#
_cell.length_a   1.000
_cell.length_b   1.000
_cell.length_c   1.000
_cell.angle_alpha   90.00
_cell.angle_beta   90.00
_cell.angle_gamma   90.00
#
_symmetry.space_group_name_H-M   'P 1'
#
loop_
_entity.id
_entity.type
_entity.pdbx_description
1 polymer ?
#
loop_
_entity_poly.entity_id
_entity_poly.type
_entity_poly.pdbx_seq_one_letter_code
_entity_poly.pdbx_strand_id
1 'polypeptide(L)'
;MSSYCCFWKPKQPINVGRVQLVKGDQMISIQDVLRLLVRPEVGSILIEGIGGLGKTWAAKAAYQAARANNLFDEYIWISLSINCSLRQCIDKITACLSCEIREDLSVQRTTTMIKEYLTKRKFLLVLDNAYFTEENILEHMGIPHPRQQNIGSKVIVTTRTRRTAGAMWPHGPDTVIMPQPLTYEESYNLLCTKIGKDVGSSYTLDLINNCYGIPLSVILLAGVLCDVPSQDTLNELVRNACVTLGSKVSVFHTMQRLVKFAYHQLPDANARHCFLYCLLFPEDQGIPVNDLIRFWVMDGLITQSIEFHEASCIGKEILDVLLKRCMLYMDGNDHVRMHDVIRETVSGFGKVNGYREQHDFKFGNPARKLECLAKLSTRVSLMSTEMEYLDGSVRCFWLTSLFLRGNRHMKYISEELFCHMEMLGILDLSFTGIKILPRSISCLTRLRILLLMGCDHLEEIQHIASLAQLEVLDASSCRSLRSIESGSFGHMGMLGILDLSFTGIKILPRSISCLTRLRILLLMGCDHLEEIQHIASLAQLEVLNASSCRSLRSIESGSFDHMMLLKLLDLSTTSIKCLPSLPASRELCHLLLQNCPYVGSENTIKSDGILSDTELIRFPYGVSKTGAIQNLQLGRIGDLSDLMAMLWLPCGLTFQLCDMFNMGVLFSDNEDSKTFVYASDTYFFHSLKKDSPLWLNGFQRFQIIISPLKDDQALDTDAQLMKADFIFRSSYFKTKHFTHSIDLDKFLEINGTFDVPSETEGILGHAELVSLKRLATTRSSDLNITSMEAVRELWIENCSQLESLLSVDEIEILSAWGNLHNLWISNLERLSSLLEGVKDVVSFSCLKHLLIDCCPNLKWIFPSMVCLPNLETMHVKFCDILERVFEDDSVLGDDALPRLQSLELWELPELSCICGGTLPSLKNLKVRSCAKLRKIPVGVDENSPFVTTIGETFWWDCLIWDDESIKRWILFRKWGPMLPYLATEG
;
A
#
# COMPACT_ATOMS: atom_id res chain seq x y z
N MET A 1 -21.12 -0.38 -0.60
CA MET A 1 -21.71 0.73 -1.41
C MET A 1 -22.14 0.24 -2.78
N SER A 2 -21.28 -0.50 -3.49
CA SER A 2 -21.64 -1.08 -4.79
C SER A 2 -22.91 -1.93 -4.75
N SER A 3 -23.09 -2.71 -3.68
CA SER A 3 -24.28 -3.50 -3.38
C SER A 3 -25.56 -2.69 -3.10
N TYR A 4 -25.45 -1.38 -2.85
CA TYR A 4 -26.56 -0.54 -2.41
C TYR A 4 -27.01 0.49 -3.48
N CYS A 5 -26.35 0.57 -4.64
CA CYS A 5 -26.71 1.54 -5.68
C CYS A 5 -27.63 0.91 -6.74
N CYS A 6 -28.89 1.35 -6.78
CA CYS A 6 -29.86 1.06 -7.84
C CYS A 6 -29.96 2.26 -8.80
N PHE A 7 -30.15 2.07 -10.11
CA PHE A 7 -30.14 3.13 -11.12
C PHE A 7 -31.35 3.09 -12.08
N TRP A 8 -31.74 4.20 -12.73
CA TRP A 8 -32.86 4.29 -13.71
C TRP A 8 -32.41 4.69 -15.12
N LYS A 9 -33.20 4.36 -16.16
CA LYS A 9 -33.06 4.82 -17.55
C LYS A 9 -34.25 5.75 -17.94
N PRO A 10 -34.03 7.03 -18.29
CA PRO A 10 -35.12 7.99 -18.58
C PRO A 10 -35.81 7.78 -19.95
N LYS A 11 -37.02 8.32 -20.12
CA LYS A 11 -37.85 8.23 -21.34
C LYS A 11 -37.25 8.96 -22.57
N GLN A 12 -37.19 8.20 -23.66
CA GLN A 12 -36.98 8.48 -25.10
C GLN A 12 -35.86 9.44 -25.54
N PRO A 13 -34.83 8.90 -26.24
CA PRO A 13 -34.26 9.53 -27.42
C PRO A 13 -35.12 9.24 -28.67
N ILE A 14 -35.15 10.21 -29.58
CA ILE A 14 -35.88 10.19 -30.85
C ILE A 14 -35.38 9.05 -31.75
N ASN A 15 -36.33 8.25 -32.26
CA ASN A 15 -36.31 7.31 -33.39
C ASN A 15 -34.95 6.85 -33.94
N VAL A 16 -34.50 5.65 -33.53
CA VAL A 16 -33.82 4.68 -34.43
C VAL A 16 -34.31 3.27 -34.08
N GLY A 17 -34.58 2.46 -35.11
CA GLY A 17 -35.48 1.32 -35.09
C GLY A 17 -35.10 0.07 -34.28
N ARG A 18 -36.15 -0.63 -33.85
CA ARG A 18 -36.29 -2.06 -33.49
C ARG A 18 -35.19 -2.68 -32.62
N VAL A 19 -35.17 -2.29 -31.35
CA VAL A 19 -35.07 -3.26 -30.24
C VAL A 19 -36.22 -2.95 -29.28
N GLN A 20 -37.01 -3.97 -28.94
CA GLN A 20 -38.03 -3.89 -27.90
C GLN A 20 -37.36 -3.63 -26.55
N LEU A 21 -37.15 -2.34 -26.22
CA LEU A 21 -36.88 -1.92 -24.86
C LEU A 21 -38.15 -2.18 -24.05
N VAL A 22 -38.05 -3.16 -23.15
CA VAL A 22 -39.08 -3.56 -22.19
C VAL A 22 -39.67 -2.32 -21.52
N LYS A 23 -41.00 -2.26 -21.49
CA LYS A 23 -41.79 -1.16 -20.93
C LYS A 23 -41.43 -0.93 -19.46
N GLY A 24 -41.13 0.33 -19.12
CA GLY A 24 -41.04 0.80 -17.75
C GLY A 24 -39.66 1.34 -17.40
N ASP A 25 -39.66 2.33 -16.55
CA ASP A 25 -38.52 2.76 -15.78
C ASP A 25 -37.90 1.58 -15.00
N GLN A 26 -36.94 0.87 -15.57
CA GLN A 26 -36.32 -0.29 -14.93
C GLN A 26 -35.13 0.13 -14.06
N MET A 27 -35.08 -0.44 -12.84
CA MET A 27 -33.91 -0.44 -11.99
C MET A 27 -32.76 -1.23 -12.64
N ILE A 28 -31.58 -0.65 -12.63
CA ILE A 28 -30.30 -1.20 -13.10
C ILE A 28 -29.42 -1.30 -11.85
N SER A 29 -28.75 -2.41 -11.61
CA SER A 29 -27.74 -2.61 -10.57
C SER A 29 -26.34 -2.27 -11.10
N ILE A 30 -25.30 -2.28 -10.26
CA ILE A 30 -23.92 -2.21 -10.77
C ILE A 30 -23.58 -3.37 -11.71
N GLN A 31 -24.13 -4.56 -11.46
CA GLN A 31 -23.98 -5.69 -12.39
C GLN A 31 -24.59 -5.37 -13.75
N ASP A 32 -25.66 -4.56 -13.79
CA ASP A 32 -26.25 -4.12 -15.05
C ASP A 32 -25.40 -3.05 -15.76
N VAL A 33 -24.66 -2.20 -15.04
CA VAL A 33 -23.63 -1.34 -15.66
C VAL A 33 -22.56 -2.18 -16.35
N LEU A 34 -22.13 -3.29 -15.74
CA LEU A 34 -21.19 -4.23 -16.36
C LEU A 34 -21.80 -4.90 -17.60
N ARG A 35 -23.07 -5.31 -17.54
CA ARG A 35 -23.79 -5.84 -18.71
C ARG A 35 -23.86 -4.80 -19.85
N LEU A 36 -24.00 -3.51 -19.53
CA LEU A 36 -23.97 -2.44 -20.53
C LEU A 36 -22.59 -2.29 -21.18
N LEU A 37 -21.50 -2.53 -20.45
CA LEU A 37 -20.15 -2.48 -21.01
C LEU A 37 -19.86 -3.60 -22.01
N VAL A 38 -20.56 -4.74 -21.93
CA VAL A 38 -20.40 -5.86 -22.87
C VAL A 38 -21.30 -5.71 -24.11
N ARG A 39 -22.33 -4.85 -24.05
CA ARG A 39 -23.29 -4.67 -25.15
C ARG A 39 -22.65 -3.95 -26.36
N PRO A 40 -22.71 -4.54 -27.58
CA PRO A 40 -22.17 -3.92 -28.78
C PRO A 40 -22.83 -2.59 -29.14
N GLU A 41 -24.13 -2.45 -28.87
CA GLU A 41 -24.93 -1.27 -29.21
C GLU A 41 -24.70 -0.06 -28.29
N VAL A 42 -24.06 -0.27 -27.14
CA VAL A 42 -23.75 0.78 -26.18
C VAL A 42 -22.30 1.21 -26.39
N GLY A 43 -22.06 2.40 -26.93
CA GLY A 43 -20.72 2.99 -27.01
C GLY A 43 -20.45 3.95 -25.85
N SER A 44 -21.47 4.67 -25.40
CA SER A 44 -21.35 5.74 -24.42
C SER A 44 -22.42 5.64 -23.32
N ILE A 45 -21.99 5.81 -22.07
CA ILE A 45 -22.82 5.72 -20.87
C ILE A 45 -22.66 7.02 -20.08
N LEU A 46 -23.75 7.72 -19.82
CA LEU A 46 -23.80 8.87 -18.93
C LEU A 46 -24.43 8.48 -17.59
N ILE A 47 -23.72 8.67 -16.49
CA ILE A 47 -24.25 8.51 -15.13
C ILE A 47 -24.56 9.90 -14.57
N GLU A 48 -25.83 10.25 -14.49
CA GLU A 48 -26.31 11.57 -14.07
C GLU A 48 -26.95 11.51 -12.67
N GLY A 49 -26.67 12.50 -11.82
CA GLY A 49 -27.37 12.64 -10.53
C GLY A 49 -26.70 13.64 -9.59
N ILE A 50 -27.39 13.99 -8.50
CA ILE A 50 -26.86 14.92 -7.48
C ILE A 50 -25.59 14.39 -6.79
N GLY A 51 -24.85 15.28 -6.12
CA GLY A 51 -23.66 14.92 -5.35
C GLY A 51 -23.95 13.90 -4.25
N GLY A 52 -23.04 12.96 -4.02
CA GLY A 52 -23.17 11.97 -2.94
C GLY A 52 -23.97 10.69 -3.28
N LEU A 53 -24.64 10.61 -4.44
CA LEU A 53 -25.42 9.44 -4.87
C LEU A 53 -24.59 8.20 -5.31
N GLY A 54 -23.26 8.28 -5.33
CA GLY A 54 -22.40 7.13 -5.67
C GLY A 54 -22.07 6.96 -7.16
N LYS A 55 -22.22 8.00 -8.00
CA LYS A 55 -21.88 7.95 -9.44
C LYS A 55 -20.43 7.55 -9.70
N THR A 56 -19.49 8.24 -9.05
CA THR A 56 -18.04 7.96 -9.15
C THR A 56 -17.74 6.54 -8.68
N TRP A 57 -18.39 6.08 -7.61
CA TRP A 57 -18.26 4.70 -7.12
C TRP A 57 -18.76 3.67 -8.13
N ALA A 58 -19.90 3.93 -8.78
CA ALA A 58 -20.44 3.07 -9.82
C ALA A 58 -19.50 2.97 -11.03
N ALA A 59 -18.97 4.11 -11.48
CA ALA A 59 -17.99 4.15 -12.56
C ALA A 59 -16.69 3.43 -12.17
N LYS A 60 -16.19 3.62 -10.94
CA LYS A 60 -14.95 2.98 -10.43
C LYS A 60 -15.12 1.47 -10.33
N ALA A 61 -16.25 0.99 -9.82
CA ALA A 61 -16.57 -0.43 -9.78
C ALA A 61 -16.66 -1.03 -11.20
N ALA A 62 -17.30 -0.32 -12.13
CA ALA A 62 -17.41 -0.76 -13.52
C ALA A 62 -16.03 -0.82 -14.21
N TYR A 63 -15.19 0.20 -13.99
CA TYR A 63 -13.83 0.29 -14.51
C TYR A 63 -12.93 -0.82 -13.95
N GLN A 64 -12.94 -1.04 -12.64
CA GLN A 64 -12.14 -2.08 -11.98
C GLN A 64 -12.55 -3.48 -12.43
N ALA A 65 -13.85 -3.78 -12.47
CA ALA A 65 -14.33 -5.07 -12.94
C ALA A 65 -14.06 -5.28 -14.44
N ALA A 66 -14.17 -4.24 -15.28
CA ALA A 66 -13.78 -4.34 -16.68
C ALA A 66 -12.28 -4.66 -16.83
N ARG A 67 -11.43 -4.00 -16.04
CA ARG A 67 -9.98 -4.23 -16.01
C ARG A 67 -9.63 -5.63 -15.52
N ALA A 68 -10.26 -6.09 -14.44
CA ALA A 68 -10.07 -7.45 -13.92
C ALA A 68 -10.47 -8.54 -14.93
N ASN A 69 -11.42 -8.25 -15.83
CA ASN A 69 -11.87 -9.16 -16.89
C ASN A 69 -11.17 -8.91 -18.24
N ASN A 70 -10.16 -8.03 -18.30
CA ASN A 70 -9.42 -7.68 -19.53
C ASN A 70 -10.32 -7.38 -20.74
N LEU A 71 -11.42 -6.63 -20.53
CA LEU A 71 -12.41 -6.34 -21.57
C LEU A 71 -11.92 -5.38 -22.68
N PHE A 72 -10.90 -4.58 -22.42
CA PHE A 72 -10.36 -3.52 -23.29
C PHE A 72 -8.82 -3.60 -23.36
N ASP A 73 -8.25 -3.07 -24.43
CA ASP A 73 -6.80 -2.93 -24.62
C ASP A 73 -6.24 -1.77 -23.80
N GLU A 74 -7.03 -0.70 -23.65
CA GLU A 74 -6.63 0.55 -22.98
C GLU A 74 -7.67 0.99 -21.94
N TYR A 75 -7.21 1.42 -20.77
CA TYR A 75 -8.06 1.86 -19.66
C TYR A 75 -7.68 3.25 -19.19
N ILE A 76 -8.54 4.22 -19.43
CA ILE A 76 -8.25 5.63 -19.17
C ILE A 76 -9.27 6.15 -18.16
N TRP A 77 -8.79 6.71 -17.05
CA TRP A 77 -9.63 7.33 -16.03
C TRP A 77 -9.20 8.78 -15.81
N ILE A 78 -10.13 9.71 -16.02
CA ILE A 78 -9.88 11.14 -15.89
C ILE A 78 -10.89 11.71 -14.93
N SER A 79 -10.40 12.28 -13.84
CA SER A 79 -11.22 13.11 -12.97
C SER A 79 -11.21 14.55 -13.44
N LEU A 80 -12.39 15.15 -13.45
CA LEU A 80 -12.64 16.50 -13.91
C LEU A 80 -13.12 17.37 -12.75
N SER A 81 -12.72 18.63 -12.82
CA SER A 81 -13.17 19.72 -11.97
C SER A 81 -14.23 20.54 -12.71
N ILE A 82 -15.04 21.32 -11.98
CA ILE A 82 -16.01 22.25 -12.61
C ILE A 82 -15.27 23.31 -13.44
N ASN A 83 -14.04 23.63 -13.05
CA ASN A 83 -13.20 24.63 -13.71
C ASN A 83 -12.24 24.02 -14.75
N CYS A 84 -12.31 22.72 -15.01
CA CYS A 84 -11.38 22.03 -15.91
C CYS A 84 -11.46 22.61 -17.32
N SER A 85 -10.33 23.12 -17.84
CA SER A 85 -10.24 23.62 -19.21
C SER A 85 -10.20 22.46 -20.23
N LEU A 86 -10.50 22.75 -21.49
CA LEU A 86 -10.31 21.78 -22.58
C LEU A 86 -8.84 21.34 -22.68
N ARG A 87 -7.89 22.27 -22.49
CA ARG A 87 -6.46 21.97 -22.49
C ARG A 87 -6.09 21.00 -21.37
N GLN A 88 -6.52 21.27 -20.14
CA GLN A 88 -6.34 20.36 -19.00
C GLN A 88 -6.93 18.97 -19.25
N CYS A 89 -8.11 18.89 -19.90
CA CYS A 89 -8.70 17.60 -20.24
C CYS A 89 -7.80 16.81 -21.21
N ILE A 90 -7.32 17.48 -22.26
CA ILE A 90 -6.42 16.91 -23.26
C ILE A 90 -5.10 16.47 -22.60
N ASP A 91 -4.48 17.33 -21.79
CA ASP A 91 -3.23 17.04 -21.11
C ASP A 91 -3.36 15.83 -20.17
N LYS A 92 -4.50 15.67 -19.49
CA LYS A 92 -4.79 14.48 -18.67
C LYS A 92 -4.95 13.21 -19.51
N ILE A 93 -5.63 13.28 -20.66
CA ILE A 93 -5.73 12.13 -21.58
C ILE A 93 -4.33 11.74 -22.05
N THR A 94 -3.56 12.71 -22.52
CA THR A 94 -2.18 12.53 -22.97
C THR A 94 -1.31 11.86 -21.90
N ALA A 95 -1.37 12.35 -20.66
CA ALA A 95 -0.61 11.81 -19.56
C ALA A 95 -0.94 10.33 -19.29
N CYS A 96 -2.22 9.94 -19.42
CA CYS A 96 -2.63 8.53 -19.27
C CYS A 96 -2.15 7.65 -20.43
N LEU A 97 -2.07 8.19 -21.64
CA LEU A 97 -1.68 7.44 -22.85
C LEU A 97 -0.17 7.28 -23.01
N SER A 98 0.66 7.89 -22.15
CA SER A 98 2.13 7.90 -22.26
C SER A 98 2.64 8.31 -23.66
N CYS A 99 1.88 9.13 -24.38
CA CYS A 99 2.32 9.65 -25.66
C CYS A 99 3.50 10.61 -25.42
N GLU A 100 4.62 10.44 -26.13
CA GLU A 100 5.71 11.42 -26.18
C GLU A 100 5.22 12.72 -26.84
N ILE A 101 4.50 13.54 -26.09
CA ILE A 101 4.02 14.83 -26.57
C ILE A 101 5.04 15.87 -26.13
N ARG A 102 5.73 16.45 -27.12
CA ARG A 102 6.56 17.62 -26.87
C ARG A 102 5.65 18.74 -26.35
N GLU A 103 6.08 19.42 -25.30
CA GLU A 103 5.29 20.46 -24.60
C GLU A 103 4.94 21.68 -25.48
N ASP A 104 5.56 21.80 -26.66
CA ASP A 104 5.34 22.87 -27.64
C ASP A 104 4.24 22.58 -28.67
N LEU A 105 3.60 21.42 -28.60
CA LEU A 105 2.54 21.06 -29.56
C LEU A 105 1.28 21.91 -29.34
N SER A 106 0.65 22.33 -30.45
CA SER A 106 -0.64 23.00 -30.40
C SER A 106 -1.73 22.03 -29.94
N VAL A 107 -2.74 22.55 -29.23
CA VAL A 107 -3.91 21.77 -28.76
C VAL A 107 -4.52 20.93 -29.89
N GLN A 108 -4.64 21.49 -31.10
CA GLN A 108 -5.15 20.78 -32.27
C GLN A 108 -4.31 19.56 -32.68
N ARG A 109 -2.97 19.68 -32.64
CA ARG A 109 -2.08 18.55 -32.97
C ARG A 109 -2.20 17.46 -31.91
N THR A 110 -2.20 17.84 -30.64
CA THR A 110 -2.39 16.92 -29.51
C THR A 110 -3.72 16.16 -29.61
N THR A 111 -4.83 16.87 -29.84
CA THR A 111 -6.15 16.29 -30.13
C THR A 111 -6.11 15.29 -31.29
N THR A 112 -5.42 15.62 -32.38
CA THR A 112 -5.32 14.73 -33.56
C THR A 112 -4.56 13.44 -33.22
N MET A 113 -3.46 13.54 -32.48
CA MET A 113 -2.68 12.38 -32.03
C MET A 113 -3.48 11.46 -31.11
N ILE A 114 -4.22 12.03 -30.15
CA ILE A 114 -5.12 11.26 -29.28
C ILE A 114 -6.14 10.50 -30.12
N LYS A 115 -6.76 11.18 -31.10
CA LYS A 115 -7.75 10.57 -32.00
C LYS A 115 -7.15 9.41 -32.79
N GLU A 116 -5.99 9.59 -33.39
CA GLU A 116 -5.30 8.55 -34.17
C GLU A 116 -4.90 7.35 -33.30
N TYR A 117 -4.41 7.60 -32.08
CA TYR A 117 -4.02 6.57 -31.12
C TYR A 117 -5.23 5.74 -30.68
N LEU A 118 -6.28 6.40 -30.20
CA LEU A 118 -7.49 5.75 -29.69
C LEU A 118 -8.31 5.09 -30.80
N THR A 119 -8.28 5.62 -32.03
CA THR A 119 -9.06 5.08 -33.16
C THR A 119 -8.71 3.61 -33.44
N LYS A 120 -7.45 3.21 -33.20
CA LYS A 120 -6.92 1.89 -33.53
C LYS A 120 -7.02 0.87 -32.38
N ARG A 121 -7.50 1.27 -31.20
CA ARG A 121 -7.47 0.44 -29.97
C ARG A 121 -8.85 0.35 -29.33
N LYS A 122 -9.19 -0.81 -28.77
CA LYS A 122 -10.42 -0.97 -28.00
C LYS A 122 -10.19 -0.40 -26.60
N PHE A 123 -10.76 0.76 -26.29
CA PHE A 123 -10.51 1.45 -25.02
C PHE A 123 -11.75 1.59 -24.14
N LEU A 124 -11.55 1.69 -22.83
CA LEU A 124 -12.53 2.18 -21.86
C LEU A 124 -12.04 3.51 -21.30
N LEU A 125 -12.77 4.59 -21.60
CA LEU A 125 -12.50 5.92 -21.07
C LEU A 125 -13.57 6.30 -20.04
N VAL A 126 -13.16 6.74 -18.86
CA VAL A 126 -14.04 7.30 -17.83
C VAL A 126 -13.72 8.77 -17.62
N LEU A 127 -14.71 9.63 -17.80
CA LEU A 127 -14.68 11.07 -17.48
C LEU A 127 -15.54 11.31 -16.25
N ASP A 128 -14.90 11.33 -15.09
CA ASP A 128 -15.56 11.48 -13.80
C ASP A 128 -15.78 12.96 -13.45
N ASN A 129 -17.00 13.29 -13.02
CA ASN A 129 -17.45 14.61 -12.57
C ASN A 129 -17.41 15.70 -13.67
N ALA A 130 -17.82 15.33 -14.88
CA ALA A 130 -17.88 16.25 -16.02
C ALA A 130 -18.91 17.37 -15.84
N TYR A 131 -18.52 18.59 -16.21
CA TYR A 131 -19.37 19.76 -16.35
C TYR A 131 -19.21 20.38 -17.75
N PHE A 132 -19.70 19.68 -18.77
CA PHE A 132 -19.57 20.13 -20.16
C PHE A 132 -20.71 21.06 -20.58
N THR A 133 -20.35 22.18 -21.22
CA THR A 133 -21.27 23.17 -21.78
C THR A 133 -21.08 23.42 -23.26
N GLU A 134 -19.89 23.13 -23.81
CA GLU A 134 -19.58 23.31 -25.23
C GLU A 134 -20.03 22.08 -26.03
N GLU A 135 -20.61 22.32 -27.22
CA GLU A 135 -21.06 21.23 -28.09
C GLU A 135 -19.89 20.44 -28.66
N ASN A 136 -20.10 19.14 -28.83
CA ASN A 136 -19.13 18.20 -29.41
C ASN A 136 -17.78 18.17 -28.67
N ILE A 137 -17.79 18.41 -27.36
CA ILE A 137 -16.57 18.56 -26.56
C ILE A 137 -15.67 17.32 -26.60
N LEU A 138 -16.24 16.11 -26.68
CA LEU A 138 -15.46 14.87 -26.68
C LEU A 138 -14.67 14.70 -27.98
N GLU A 139 -15.22 15.16 -29.11
CA GLU A 139 -14.45 15.22 -30.35
C GLU A 139 -13.34 16.27 -30.29
N HIS A 140 -13.58 17.43 -29.66
CA HIS A 140 -12.55 18.46 -29.43
C HIS A 140 -11.41 17.96 -28.52
N MET A 141 -11.70 17.03 -27.60
CA MET A 141 -10.70 16.32 -26.79
C MET A 141 -9.94 15.22 -27.56
N GLY A 142 -10.35 14.90 -28.78
CA GLY A 142 -9.73 13.87 -29.61
C GLY A 142 -10.30 12.47 -29.38
N ILE A 143 -11.42 12.34 -28.67
CA ILE A 143 -12.01 11.05 -28.34
C ILE A 143 -12.88 10.60 -29.53
N PRO A 144 -12.54 9.48 -30.21
CA PRO A 144 -13.36 8.96 -31.29
C PRO A 144 -14.69 8.44 -30.75
N HIS A 145 -15.78 8.62 -31.52
CA HIS A 145 -17.07 8.09 -31.12
C HIS A 145 -17.03 6.55 -31.14
N PRO A 146 -17.31 5.84 -30.04
CA PRO A 146 -17.08 4.40 -29.96
C PRO A 146 -17.82 3.57 -31.01
N ARG A 147 -19.02 4.01 -31.42
CA ARG A 147 -19.80 3.36 -32.50
C ARG A 147 -19.28 3.60 -33.91
N GLN A 148 -18.39 4.58 -34.12
CA GLN A 148 -17.75 4.78 -35.42
C GLN A 148 -16.58 3.82 -35.62
N GLN A 149 -15.95 3.36 -34.54
CA GLN A 149 -14.80 2.45 -34.62
C GLN A 149 -15.22 0.98 -34.85
N ASN A 150 -16.42 0.59 -34.41
CA ASN A 150 -16.93 -0.81 -34.46
C ASN A 150 -16.04 -1.88 -33.80
N ILE A 151 -15.01 -1.50 -33.04
CA ILE A 151 -14.14 -2.41 -32.27
C ILE A 151 -14.61 -2.63 -30.81
N GLY A 152 -15.68 -1.95 -30.40
CA GLY A 152 -16.32 -2.17 -29.11
C GLY A 152 -15.81 -1.30 -27.95
N SER A 153 -15.09 -0.20 -28.22
CA SER A 153 -14.70 0.81 -27.21
C SER A 153 -15.90 1.32 -26.40
N LYS A 154 -15.64 1.88 -25.22
CA LYS A 154 -16.65 2.41 -24.30
C LYS A 154 -16.20 3.74 -23.68
N VAL A 155 -17.16 4.65 -23.50
CA VAL A 155 -16.96 5.91 -22.76
C VAL A 155 -18.00 6.00 -21.65
N ILE A 156 -17.56 6.16 -20.40
CA ILE A 156 -18.42 6.44 -19.25
C ILE A 156 -18.19 7.90 -18.84
N VAL A 157 -19.26 8.67 -18.68
CA VAL A 157 -19.19 10.04 -18.15
C VAL A 157 -20.03 10.11 -16.89
N THR A 158 -19.49 10.61 -15.78
CA THR A 158 -20.31 10.91 -14.59
C THR A 158 -20.55 12.42 -14.52
N THR A 159 -21.76 12.84 -14.18
CA THR A 159 -22.09 14.27 -14.13
C THR A 159 -23.17 14.61 -13.10
N ARG A 160 -23.19 15.88 -12.69
CA ARG A 160 -24.23 16.48 -11.85
C ARG A 160 -25.26 17.28 -12.65
N THR A 161 -25.06 17.45 -13.97
CA THR A 161 -25.89 18.32 -14.80
C THR A 161 -26.40 17.63 -16.06
N ARG A 162 -27.68 17.86 -16.38
CA ARG A 162 -28.29 17.42 -17.64
C ARG A 162 -27.64 18.02 -18.88
N ARG A 163 -27.02 19.20 -18.74
CA ARG A 163 -26.39 19.91 -19.86
C ARG A 163 -25.28 19.10 -20.51
N THR A 164 -24.56 18.29 -19.72
CA THR A 164 -23.48 17.44 -20.21
C THR A 164 -23.95 16.45 -21.27
N ALA A 165 -25.18 15.93 -21.18
CA ALA A 165 -25.69 14.98 -22.18
C ALA A 165 -25.72 15.56 -23.61
N GLY A 166 -26.12 16.82 -23.77
CA GLY A 166 -26.17 17.49 -25.07
C GLY A 166 -24.80 18.00 -25.56
N ALA A 167 -23.85 18.18 -24.64
CA ALA A 167 -22.51 18.68 -24.95
C ALA A 167 -21.55 17.58 -25.46
N MET A 168 -21.76 16.31 -25.06
CA MET A 168 -20.84 15.20 -25.37
C MET A 168 -20.58 15.00 -26.87
N TRP A 169 -21.65 14.78 -27.63
CA TRP A 169 -21.67 14.57 -29.08
C TRP A 169 -22.99 15.10 -29.64
N PRO A 170 -23.10 15.36 -30.96
CA PRO A 170 -24.33 15.86 -31.59
C PRO A 170 -25.58 15.00 -31.32
N HIS A 171 -25.42 13.69 -31.12
CA HIS A 171 -26.52 12.76 -30.83
C HIS A 171 -26.69 12.44 -29.33
N GLY A 172 -25.85 13.01 -28.46
CA GLY A 172 -25.80 12.68 -27.03
C GLY A 172 -25.25 11.27 -26.74
N PRO A 173 -25.38 10.80 -25.49
CA PRO A 173 -24.94 9.46 -25.08
C PRO A 173 -25.92 8.35 -25.51
N ASP A 174 -25.43 7.13 -25.73
CA ASP A 174 -26.26 5.97 -26.08
C ASP A 174 -27.16 5.53 -24.91
N THR A 175 -26.70 5.72 -23.67
CA THR A 175 -27.45 5.35 -22.47
C THR A 175 -27.21 6.34 -21.35
N VAL A 176 -28.29 6.79 -20.70
CA VAL A 176 -28.26 7.62 -19.50
C VAL A 176 -28.76 6.79 -18.31
N ILE A 177 -28.03 6.87 -17.20
CA ILE A 177 -28.25 6.12 -15.97
C ILE A 177 -28.36 7.12 -14.81
N MET A 178 -29.38 6.98 -13.96
CA MET A 178 -29.59 7.84 -12.79
C MET A 178 -29.62 7.03 -11.49
N PRO A 179 -28.63 7.15 -10.59
CA PRO A 179 -28.65 6.44 -9.31
C PRO A 179 -29.81 6.90 -8.42
N GLN A 180 -30.36 5.97 -7.66
CA GLN A 180 -31.43 6.19 -6.70
C GLN A 180 -30.87 6.43 -5.29
N PRO A 181 -31.58 7.21 -4.47
CA PRO A 181 -31.35 7.21 -3.04
C PRO A 181 -31.60 5.82 -2.45
N LEU A 182 -30.87 5.49 -1.39
CA LEU A 182 -31.09 4.33 -0.55
C LEU A 182 -32.47 4.41 0.10
N THR A 183 -33.09 3.26 0.26
CA THR A 183 -34.22 3.10 1.18
C THR A 183 -33.79 3.37 2.61
N TYR A 184 -34.78 3.53 3.50
CA TYR A 184 -34.51 3.64 4.94
C TYR A 184 -33.70 2.44 5.46
N GLU A 185 -34.11 1.23 5.10
CA GLU A 185 -33.47 -0.01 5.56
C GLU A 185 -32.03 -0.12 5.05
N GLU A 186 -31.79 0.16 3.77
CA GLU A 186 -30.43 0.18 3.21
C GLU A 186 -29.56 1.26 3.87
N SER A 187 -30.13 2.44 4.16
CA SER A 187 -29.44 3.52 4.85
C SER A 187 -29.06 3.13 6.28
N TYR A 188 -29.99 2.53 7.02
CA TYR A 188 -29.77 2.04 8.38
C TYR A 188 -28.74 0.92 8.41
N ASN A 189 -28.84 -0.05 7.49
CA ASN A 189 -27.88 -1.14 7.37
C ASN A 189 -26.49 -0.63 7.01
N LEU A 190 -26.37 0.32 6.08
CA LEU A 190 -25.10 0.96 5.75
C LEU A 190 -24.51 1.72 6.94
N LEU A 191 -25.33 2.43 7.70
CA LEU A 191 -24.93 3.15 8.92
C LEU A 191 -24.36 2.16 9.96
N CYS A 192 -25.13 1.14 10.31
CA CYS A 192 -24.73 0.14 11.30
C CYS A 192 -23.47 -0.64 10.86
N THR A 193 -23.39 -1.01 9.58
CA THR A 193 -22.22 -1.68 9.01
C THR A 193 -20.96 -0.82 9.13
N LYS A 194 -21.08 0.50 8.93
CA LYS A 194 -19.93 1.42 9.00
C LYS A 194 -19.52 1.76 10.43
N ILE A 195 -20.45 1.83 11.37
CA ILE A 195 -20.17 2.08 12.79
C ILE A 195 -19.70 0.79 13.49
N GLY A 196 -20.11 -0.38 13.02
CA GLY A 196 -19.82 -1.69 13.63
C GLY A 196 -20.74 -2.07 14.79
N LYS A 197 -21.80 -1.29 15.04
CA LYS A 197 -22.83 -1.55 16.08
C LYS A 197 -24.16 -0.92 15.70
N ASP A 198 -25.23 -1.39 16.34
CA ASP A 198 -26.55 -0.79 16.24
C ASP A 198 -26.57 0.58 16.95
N VAL A 199 -27.27 1.56 16.35
CA VAL A 199 -27.47 2.90 16.89
C VAL A 199 -28.61 2.92 17.91
N GLY A 200 -29.64 2.07 17.76
CA GLY A 200 -30.66 1.74 18.78
C GLY A 200 -31.46 2.87 19.45
N SER A 201 -31.30 4.14 19.05
CA SER A 201 -31.92 5.29 19.74
C SER A 201 -33.33 5.65 19.20
N SER A 202 -34.13 6.36 20.02
CA SER A 202 -35.43 6.89 19.60
C SER A 202 -35.35 7.94 18.47
N TYR A 203 -34.19 8.57 18.27
CA TYR A 203 -33.96 9.60 17.25
C TYR A 203 -33.42 9.03 15.93
N THR A 204 -33.05 7.74 15.90
CA THR A 204 -32.37 7.11 14.75
C THR A 204 -33.22 7.17 13.49
N LEU A 205 -34.53 6.97 13.62
CA LEU A 205 -35.45 7.01 12.48
C LEU A 205 -35.49 8.40 11.82
N ASP A 206 -35.65 9.45 12.61
CA ASP A 206 -35.65 10.83 12.13
C ASP A 206 -34.30 11.23 11.54
N LEU A 207 -33.21 10.82 12.19
CA LEU A 207 -31.85 11.10 11.74
C LEU A 207 -31.57 10.49 10.35
N ILE A 208 -31.97 9.24 10.12
CA ILE A 208 -31.79 8.57 8.83
C ILE A 208 -32.70 9.15 7.76
N ASN A 209 -33.94 9.47 8.10
CA ASN A 209 -34.85 10.14 7.17
C ASN A 209 -34.30 11.51 6.75
N ASN A 210 -33.65 12.23 7.66
CA ASN A 210 -32.98 13.49 7.34
C ASN A 210 -31.79 13.33 6.39
N CYS A 211 -31.21 12.12 6.22
CA CYS A 211 -30.16 11.86 5.25
C CYS A 211 -30.67 11.69 3.79
N TYR A 212 -31.98 11.63 3.58
CA TYR A 212 -32.63 11.50 2.26
C TYR A 212 -32.16 10.28 1.43
N GLY A 213 -31.68 9.23 2.09
CA GLY A 213 -31.11 8.07 1.40
C GLY A 213 -29.84 8.37 0.60
N ILE A 214 -29.17 9.50 0.81
CA ILE A 214 -27.94 9.81 0.08
C ILE A 214 -26.78 9.01 0.71
N PRO A 215 -26.11 8.10 -0.03
CA PRO A 215 -25.04 7.26 0.51
C PRO A 215 -23.94 8.04 1.22
N LEU A 216 -23.51 9.18 0.66
CA LEU A 216 -22.49 10.02 1.29
C LEU A 216 -22.97 10.65 2.60
N SER A 217 -24.25 11.04 2.73
CA SER A 217 -24.81 11.51 4.01
C SER A 217 -24.73 10.42 5.06
N VAL A 218 -25.12 9.20 4.71
CA VAL A 218 -25.09 8.06 5.64
C VAL A 218 -23.67 7.76 6.08
N ILE A 219 -22.69 7.78 5.16
CA ILE A 219 -21.29 7.55 5.49
C ILE A 219 -20.70 8.67 6.34
N LEU A 220 -20.98 9.94 6.03
CA LEU A 220 -20.53 11.06 6.86
C LEU A 220 -21.09 10.97 8.27
N LEU A 221 -22.37 10.60 8.39
CA LEU A 221 -22.98 10.36 9.69
C LEU A 221 -22.30 9.20 10.42
N ALA A 222 -22.03 8.09 9.74
CA ALA A 222 -21.29 6.97 10.33
C ALA A 222 -19.90 7.40 10.83
N GLY A 223 -19.19 8.23 10.06
CA GLY A 223 -17.91 8.80 10.46
C GLY A 223 -18.00 9.65 11.73
N VAL A 224 -19.09 10.38 11.94
CA VAL A 224 -19.29 11.13 13.20
C VAL A 224 -19.60 10.21 14.39
N LEU A 225 -20.33 9.12 14.14
CA LEU A 225 -20.81 8.20 15.19
C LEU A 225 -19.85 7.03 15.48
N CYS A 226 -18.73 6.91 14.76
CA CYS A 226 -17.73 5.88 15.01
C CYS A 226 -16.87 6.19 16.26
N ASP A 227 -16.32 5.13 16.87
CA ASP A 227 -15.46 5.13 18.07
C ASP A 227 -16.01 5.85 19.30
N VAL A 228 -17.33 5.99 19.38
CA VAL A 228 -17.94 6.63 20.54
C VAL A 228 -17.83 5.69 21.76
N PRO A 229 -17.22 6.15 22.87
CA PRO A 229 -16.76 5.28 23.96
C PRO A 229 -17.89 4.63 24.76
N SER A 230 -19.07 5.24 24.78
CA SER A 230 -20.23 4.74 25.53
C SER A 230 -21.51 4.88 24.70
N GLN A 231 -22.54 4.11 25.05
CA GLN A 231 -23.85 4.24 24.43
C GLN A 231 -24.52 5.59 24.74
N ASP A 232 -24.25 6.16 25.91
CA ASP A 232 -24.81 7.47 26.31
C ASP A 232 -24.25 8.60 25.45
N THR A 233 -22.93 8.60 25.23
CA THR A 233 -22.28 9.56 24.31
C THR A 233 -22.79 9.37 22.87
N LEU A 234 -23.08 8.13 22.45
CA LEU A 234 -23.65 7.86 21.13
C LEU A 234 -25.05 8.45 21.01
N ASN A 235 -25.91 8.21 22.00
CA ASN A 235 -27.26 8.76 22.05
C ASN A 235 -27.26 10.29 22.04
N GLU A 236 -26.34 10.91 22.78
CA GLU A 236 -26.17 12.36 22.79
C GLU A 236 -25.74 12.90 21.41
N LEU A 237 -24.75 12.28 20.77
CA LEU A 237 -24.30 12.67 19.42
C LEU A 237 -25.41 12.49 18.39
N VAL A 238 -26.17 11.39 18.46
CA VAL A 238 -27.33 11.13 17.59
C VAL A 238 -28.39 12.22 17.78
N ARG A 239 -28.69 12.59 19.03
CA ARG A 239 -29.61 13.70 19.33
C ARG A 239 -29.08 15.03 18.76
N ASN A 240 -27.82 15.36 18.98
CA ASN A 240 -27.19 16.59 18.51
C ASN A 240 -27.16 16.65 16.97
N ALA A 241 -26.87 15.53 16.31
CA ALA A 241 -26.90 15.40 14.85
C ALA A 241 -28.33 15.63 14.34
N CYS A 242 -29.33 14.97 14.94
CA CYS A 242 -30.73 15.11 14.55
C CYS A 242 -31.22 16.56 14.67
N VAL A 243 -30.90 17.23 15.79
CA VAL A 243 -31.21 18.65 16.01
C VAL A 243 -30.51 19.55 14.99
N THR A 244 -29.23 19.28 14.69
CA THR A 244 -28.42 20.09 13.76
C THR A 244 -28.93 19.99 12.33
N LEU A 245 -29.29 18.78 11.88
CA LEU A 245 -29.84 18.57 10.55
C LEU A 245 -31.23 19.19 10.43
N GLY A 246 -32.09 18.98 11.42
CA GLY A 246 -33.46 19.47 11.45
C GLY A 246 -34.36 18.91 10.34
N SER A 247 -35.67 19.05 10.49
CA SER A 247 -36.63 18.60 9.47
C SER A 247 -36.84 19.65 8.37
N LYS A 248 -37.21 19.20 7.15
CA LYS A 248 -37.74 20.05 6.05
C LYS A 248 -36.75 21.03 5.39
N VAL A 249 -35.47 20.67 5.31
CA VAL A 249 -34.46 21.39 4.50
C VAL A 249 -34.15 20.64 3.21
N SER A 250 -33.71 21.32 2.15
CA SER A 250 -33.33 20.62 0.92
C SER A 250 -32.10 19.71 1.13
N VAL A 251 -31.96 18.67 0.29
CA VAL A 251 -30.83 17.72 0.34
C VAL A 251 -29.47 18.43 0.38
N PHE A 252 -29.33 19.51 -0.40
CA PHE A 252 -28.13 20.34 -0.41
C PHE A 252 -27.84 20.99 0.96
N HIS A 253 -28.84 21.58 1.61
CA HIS A 253 -28.66 22.20 2.93
C HIS A 253 -28.41 21.15 4.02
N THR A 254 -29.03 19.98 3.95
CA THR A 254 -28.74 18.87 4.86
C THR A 254 -27.29 18.43 4.71
N MET A 255 -26.81 18.22 3.49
CA MET A 255 -25.40 17.89 3.24
C MET A 255 -24.46 18.93 3.86
N GLN A 256 -24.74 20.22 3.64
CA GLN A 256 -23.95 21.29 4.24
C GLN A 256 -23.96 21.24 5.76
N ARG A 257 -25.14 21.06 6.38
CA ARG A 257 -25.26 20.95 7.86
C ARG A 257 -24.51 19.74 8.40
N LEU A 258 -24.58 18.60 7.72
CA LEU A 258 -23.90 17.38 8.13
C LEU A 258 -22.38 17.53 8.04
N VAL A 259 -21.86 18.09 6.94
CA VAL A 259 -20.42 18.34 6.77
C VAL A 259 -19.93 19.34 7.82
N LYS A 260 -20.70 20.41 8.08
CA LYS A 260 -20.39 21.36 9.16
C LYS A 260 -20.36 20.65 10.51
N PHE A 261 -21.36 19.82 10.81
CA PHE A 261 -21.39 19.06 12.04
C PHE A 261 -20.16 18.17 12.17
N ALA A 262 -19.85 17.36 11.15
CA ALA A 262 -18.69 16.47 11.12
C ALA A 262 -17.35 17.22 11.31
N TYR A 263 -17.18 18.38 10.67
CA TYR A 263 -16.00 19.23 10.84
C TYR A 263 -15.80 19.68 12.30
N HIS A 264 -16.88 20.05 13.01
CA HIS A 264 -16.79 20.44 14.42
C HIS A 264 -16.59 19.25 15.37
N GLN A 265 -16.83 18.01 14.90
CA GLN A 265 -16.57 16.79 15.65
C GLN A 265 -15.14 16.24 15.43
N LEU A 266 -14.31 16.89 14.61
CA LEU A 266 -12.88 16.57 14.52
C LEU A 266 -12.19 16.84 15.87
N PRO A 267 -11.28 15.96 16.32
CA PRO A 267 -10.85 15.86 17.71
C PRO A 267 -10.20 17.15 18.24
N ASP A 268 -9.43 17.84 17.41
CA ASP A 268 -8.67 19.02 17.82
C ASP A 268 -8.49 20.04 16.68
N ALA A 269 -7.81 21.14 16.99
CA ALA A 269 -7.54 22.20 16.02
C ALA A 269 -6.57 21.77 14.92
N ASN A 270 -5.60 20.89 15.20
CA ASN A 270 -4.61 20.44 14.23
C ASN A 270 -5.31 19.60 13.15
N ALA A 271 -6.13 18.62 13.54
CA ALA A 271 -6.93 17.83 12.61
C ALA A 271 -7.82 18.70 11.72
N ARG A 272 -8.43 19.76 12.28
CA ARG A 272 -9.22 20.73 11.51
C ARG A 272 -8.38 21.52 10.51
N HIS A 273 -7.20 22.00 10.89
CA HIS A 273 -6.32 22.77 9.99
C HIS A 273 -5.68 21.87 8.92
N CYS A 274 -5.25 20.65 9.26
CA CYS A 274 -4.78 19.64 8.31
C CYS A 274 -5.85 19.32 7.27
N PHE A 275 -7.10 19.14 7.71
CA PHE A 275 -8.23 18.93 6.81
C PHE A 275 -8.51 20.13 5.89
N LEU A 276 -8.49 21.36 6.42
CA LEU A 276 -8.65 22.56 5.61
C LEU A 276 -7.48 22.78 4.65
N TYR A 277 -6.27 22.34 5.00
CA TYR A 277 -5.09 22.42 4.15
C TYR A 277 -5.28 21.64 2.84
N CYS A 278 -6.07 20.55 2.85
CA CYS A 278 -6.42 19.81 1.63
C CYS A 278 -7.14 20.68 0.58
N LEU A 279 -7.76 21.81 0.98
CA LEU A 279 -8.33 22.80 0.06
C LEU A 279 -7.30 23.58 -0.76
N LEU A 280 -6.00 23.41 -0.50
CA LEU A 280 -4.95 24.05 -1.31
C LEU A 280 -4.58 23.20 -2.53
N PHE A 281 -4.98 21.94 -2.59
CA PHE A 281 -4.67 21.05 -3.69
C PHE A 281 -5.81 21.02 -4.73
N PRO A 282 -5.51 20.83 -6.03
CA PRO A 282 -6.53 20.73 -7.07
C PRO A 282 -7.64 19.69 -6.78
N GLU A 283 -8.88 19.96 -7.18
CA GLU A 283 -10.04 19.08 -6.87
C GLU A 283 -10.14 17.81 -7.71
N ASP A 284 -9.44 17.81 -8.83
CA ASP A 284 -9.51 16.80 -9.86
C ASP A 284 -8.32 15.84 -9.84
N GLN A 285 -7.43 15.95 -8.85
CA GLN A 285 -6.28 15.09 -8.67
C GLN A 285 -6.29 14.46 -7.28
N GLY A 286 -5.84 13.21 -7.18
CA GLY A 286 -5.52 12.63 -5.87
C GLY A 286 -4.35 13.37 -5.25
N ILE A 287 -4.41 13.63 -3.95
CA ILE A 287 -3.28 14.22 -3.21
C ILE A 287 -2.39 13.08 -2.74
N PRO A 288 -1.11 13.01 -3.12
CA PRO A 288 -0.20 12.01 -2.57
C PRO A 288 -0.11 12.16 -1.05
N VAL A 289 -0.29 11.06 -0.31
CA VAL A 289 -0.35 11.05 1.15
C VAL A 289 0.94 11.61 1.76
N ASN A 290 2.09 11.18 1.26
CA ASN A 290 3.39 11.64 1.74
C ASN A 290 3.60 13.14 1.47
N ASP A 291 3.18 13.64 0.31
CA ASP A 291 3.25 15.07 -0.01
C ASP A 291 2.38 15.87 0.96
N LEU A 292 1.12 15.45 1.17
CA LEU A 292 0.19 16.13 2.08
C LEU A 292 0.75 16.25 3.51
N ILE A 293 1.26 15.15 4.05
CA ILE A 293 1.88 15.12 5.39
C ILE A 293 3.13 16.01 5.41
N ARG A 294 3.98 15.93 4.38
CA ARG A 294 5.17 16.77 4.23
C ARG A 294 4.76 18.25 4.28
N PHE A 295 3.73 18.66 3.55
CA PHE A 295 3.24 20.04 3.59
C PHE A 295 2.66 20.44 4.96
N TRP A 296 1.98 19.55 5.69
CA TRP A 296 1.49 19.84 7.04
C TRP A 296 2.64 20.10 8.04
N VAL A 297 3.70 19.28 7.98
CA VAL A 297 4.90 19.45 8.81
C VAL A 297 5.62 20.75 8.45
N MET A 298 5.84 20.96 7.16
CA MET A 298 6.50 22.14 6.59
C MET A 298 5.82 23.45 7.01
N ASP A 299 4.49 23.48 6.96
CA ASP A 299 3.69 24.65 7.33
C ASP A 299 3.46 24.78 8.84
N GLY A 300 4.01 23.86 9.63
CA GLY A 300 3.95 23.90 11.10
C GLY A 300 2.58 23.57 11.68
N LEU A 301 1.72 22.84 10.95
CA LEU A 301 0.45 22.34 11.48
C LEU A 301 0.65 21.16 12.44
N ILE A 302 1.75 20.43 12.25
CA ILE A 302 2.20 19.32 13.09
C ILE A 302 3.51 19.76 13.74
N THR A 303 3.67 19.50 15.03
CA THR A 303 4.69 20.05 15.94
C THR A 303 6.10 20.09 15.33
N GLN A 304 6.78 21.24 15.42
CA GLN A 304 8.11 21.47 14.83
C GLN A 304 9.28 20.87 15.61
N SER A 305 9.08 20.48 16.88
CA SER A 305 10.17 20.10 17.81
C SER A 305 10.56 18.63 17.76
N ILE A 306 10.22 17.93 16.67
CA ILE A 306 10.25 16.47 16.57
C ILE A 306 10.99 16.07 15.27
N GLU A 307 11.66 14.92 15.25
CA GLU A 307 12.29 14.39 14.04
C GLU A 307 11.25 14.16 12.92
N PHE A 308 11.65 14.29 11.65
CA PHE A 308 10.74 14.16 10.50
C PHE A 308 9.95 12.84 10.50
N HIS A 309 10.55 11.74 10.98
CA HIS A 309 9.89 10.44 11.08
C HIS A 309 8.70 10.46 12.04
N GLU A 310 8.86 10.97 13.25
CA GLU A 310 7.78 11.03 14.25
C GLU A 310 6.72 12.08 13.85
N ALA A 311 7.12 13.20 13.23
CA ALA A 311 6.17 14.14 12.62
C ALA A 311 5.35 13.49 11.48
N SER A 312 5.96 12.58 10.71
CA SER A 312 5.27 11.78 9.70
C SER A 312 4.28 10.79 10.32
N CYS A 313 4.64 10.12 11.43
CA CYS A 313 3.73 9.25 12.17
C CYS A 313 2.50 10.01 12.68
N ILE A 314 2.69 11.17 13.31
CA ILE A 314 1.57 12.04 13.74
C ILE A 314 0.71 12.45 12.53
N GLY A 315 1.35 12.77 11.39
CA GLY A 315 0.63 13.07 10.16
C GLY A 315 -0.24 11.90 9.66
N LYS A 316 0.26 10.67 9.75
CA LYS A 316 -0.50 9.46 9.41
C LYS A 316 -1.68 9.25 10.37
N GLU A 317 -1.49 9.43 11.67
CA GLU A 317 -2.57 9.35 12.66
C GLU A 317 -3.69 10.36 12.40
N ILE A 318 -3.33 11.62 12.11
CA ILE A 318 -4.31 12.66 11.75
C ILE A 318 -5.04 12.25 10.46
N LEU A 319 -4.32 11.75 9.46
CA LEU A 319 -4.93 11.31 8.21
C LEU A 319 -5.90 10.14 8.44
N ASP A 320 -5.52 9.17 9.25
CA ASP A 320 -6.37 8.03 9.63
C ASP A 320 -7.64 8.50 10.32
N VAL A 321 -7.56 9.50 11.20
CA VAL A 321 -8.74 10.15 11.78
C VAL A 321 -9.61 10.77 10.68
N LEU A 322 -9.04 11.52 9.73
CA LEU A 322 -9.83 12.15 8.65
C LEU A 322 -10.49 11.13 7.72
N LEU A 323 -9.81 10.02 7.43
CA LEU A 323 -10.33 8.90 6.64
C LEU A 323 -11.44 8.16 7.39
N LYS A 324 -11.23 7.85 8.68
CA LYS A 324 -12.19 7.16 9.53
C LYS A 324 -13.44 7.99 9.79
N ARG A 325 -13.28 9.31 9.95
CA ARG A 325 -14.37 10.29 10.01
C ARG A 325 -15.02 10.57 8.64
N CYS A 326 -14.56 9.90 7.58
CA CYS A 326 -15.10 10.00 6.22
C CYS A 326 -15.06 11.42 5.62
N MET A 327 -14.18 12.28 6.14
CA MET A 327 -13.94 13.63 5.65
C MET A 327 -13.03 13.60 4.40
N LEU A 328 -12.17 12.59 4.32
CA LEU A 328 -11.37 12.21 3.16
C LEU A 328 -11.63 10.73 2.82
N TYR A 329 -11.22 10.30 1.62
CA TYR A 329 -11.19 8.89 1.23
C TYR A 329 -9.93 8.57 0.42
N MET A 330 -9.51 7.30 0.45
CA MET A 330 -8.37 6.80 -0.33
C MET A 330 -8.71 6.71 -1.82
N ASP A 331 -7.84 7.27 -2.67
CA ASP A 331 -7.89 7.16 -4.12
C ASP A 331 -6.71 6.30 -4.63
N GLY A 332 -6.83 4.98 -4.48
CA GLY A 332 -5.71 4.07 -4.67
C GLY A 332 -4.98 3.84 -3.35
N ASN A 333 -3.71 3.41 -3.41
CA ASN A 333 -2.96 3.01 -2.21
C ASN A 333 -2.32 4.20 -1.49
N ASP A 334 -1.88 5.24 -2.22
CA ASP A 334 -1.04 6.30 -1.66
C ASP A 334 -1.57 7.72 -1.91
N HIS A 335 -2.83 7.85 -2.33
CA HIS A 335 -3.45 9.15 -2.57
C HIS A 335 -4.77 9.29 -1.83
N VAL A 336 -5.12 10.53 -1.46
CA VAL A 336 -6.39 10.86 -0.80
C VAL A 336 -7.17 11.92 -1.57
N ARG A 337 -8.48 11.93 -1.37
CA ARG A 337 -9.38 12.95 -1.92
C ARG A 337 -10.43 13.40 -0.92
N MET A 338 -10.89 14.63 -1.15
CA MET A 338 -12.07 15.19 -0.51
C MET A 338 -13.24 15.15 -1.48
N HIS A 339 -14.41 14.66 -1.04
CA HIS A 339 -15.62 14.70 -1.88
C HIS A 339 -16.01 16.15 -2.20
N ASP A 340 -16.42 16.46 -3.45
CA ASP A 340 -16.62 17.86 -3.83
C ASP A 340 -17.73 18.56 -3.03
N VAL A 341 -18.76 17.84 -2.55
CA VAL A 341 -19.78 18.45 -1.67
C VAL A 341 -19.22 18.84 -0.30
N ILE A 342 -18.26 18.05 0.20
CA ILE A 342 -17.51 18.37 1.41
C ILE A 342 -16.65 19.60 1.12
N ARG A 343 -15.85 19.54 0.05
CA ARG A 343 -14.96 20.62 -0.40
C ARG A 343 -15.68 21.95 -0.56
N GLU A 344 -16.81 21.96 -1.29
CA GLU A 344 -17.65 23.13 -1.51
C GLU A 344 -18.17 23.71 -0.18
N THR A 345 -18.62 22.84 0.73
CA THR A 345 -19.13 23.28 2.04
C THR A 345 -18.03 23.88 2.91
N VAL A 346 -16.86 23.25 2.95
CA VAL A 346 -15.76 23.65 3.85
C VAL A 346 -14.85 24.73 3.27
N SER A 347 -14.96 25.02 1.96
CA SER A 347 -14.30 26.17 1.33
C SER A 347 -14.59 27.49 2.05
N GLY A 348 -15.81 27.65 2.59
CA GLY A 348 -16.16 28.80 3.43
C GLY A 348 -15.31 28.88 4.70
N PHE A 349 -15.11 27.76 5.40
CA PHE A 349 -14.23 27.70 6.57
C PHE A 349 -12.77 27.89 6.19
N GLY A 350 -12.32 27.31 5.08
CA GLY A 350 -10.97 27.53 4.55
C GLY A 350 -10.67 29.01 4.39
N LYS A 351 -11.56 29.75 3.71
CA LYS A 351 -11.43 31.20 3.49
C LYS A 351 -11.34 32.00 4.79
N VAL A 352 -12.12 31.63 5.81
CA VAL A 352 -12.11 32.29 7.13
C VAL A 352 -10.82 31.98 7.89
N ASN A 353 -10.27 30.77 7.73
CA ASN A 353 -9.02 30.33 8.37
C ASN A 353 -7.77 30.61 7.51
N GLY A 354 -7.89 31.45 6.47
CA GLY A 354 -6.76 31.91 5.69
C GLY A 354 -6.29 30.99 4.56
N TYR A 355 -7.01 29.91 4.25
CA TYR A 355 -6.75 29.01 3.11
C TYR A 355 -7.50 29.46 1.87
N ARG A 356 -6.77 29.75 0.78
CA ARG A 356 -7.35 30.10 -0.51
C ARG A 356 -6.70 29.39 -1.68
N GLU A 357 -7.53 29.00 -2.61
CA GLU A 357 -7.13 28.46 -3.90
C GLU A 357 -7.79 29.26 -5.04
N GLN A 358 -7.17 29.23 -6.20
CA GLN A 358 -7.75 29.75 -7.44
C GLN A 358 -7.34 28.83 -8.58
N HIS A 359 -8.34 28.28 -9.29
CA HIS A 359 -8.14 27.24 -10.30
C HIS A 359 -7.94 27.78 -11.73
N ASP A 360 -8.24 29.05 -11.97
CA ASP A 360 -8.29 29.60 -13.32
C ASP A 360 -7.97 31.12 -13.34
N PHE A 361 -7.18 31.54 -14.32
CA PHE A 361 -6.88 32.93 -14.69
C PHE A 361 -7.32 33.25 -16.12
N LYS A 362 -8.53 32.83 -16.54
CA LYS A 362 -9.11 33.23 -17.84
C LYS A 362 -9.17 34.75 -18.07
N PHE A 363 -9.23 35.55 -17.00
CA PHE A 363 -9.37 37.00 -17.09
C PHE A 363 -8.54 37.76 -16.05
N GLY A 364 -7.80 38.77 -16.52
CA GLY A 364 -7.07 39.73 -15.69
C GLY A 364 -5.61 39.39 -15.46
N ASN A 365 -4.88 40.33 -14.84
CA ASN A 365 -3.48 40.15 -14.47
C ASN A 365 -3.40 39.15 -13.27
N PRO A 366 -2.64 38.04 -13.38
CA PRO A 366 -2.55 37.06 -12.31
C PRO A 366 -1.98 37.58 -11.00
N ALA A 367 -1.02 38.51 -11.05
CA ALA A 367 -0.41 39.12 -9.88
C ALA A 367 -1.43 39.97 -9.09
N ARG A 368 -2.27 40.77 -9.76
CA ARG A 368 -3.37 41.52 -9.09
C ARG A 368 -4.38 40.60 -8.41
N LYS A 369 -4.63 39.45 -9.01
CA LYS A 369 -5.56 38.46 -8.46
C LYS A 369 -4.92 37.72 -7.28
N LEU A 370 -3.62 37.39 -7.33
CA LEU A 370 -2.84 36.94 -6.17
C LEU A 370 -2.93 37.95 -5.01
N GLU A 371 -2.70 39.24 -5.29
CA GLU A 371 -2.81 40.31 -4.28
C GLU A 371 -4.21 40.37 -3.66
N CYS A 372 -5.27 40.22 -4.48
CA CYS A 372 -6.65 40.17 -3.99
C CYS A 372 -6.91 38.98 -3.05
N LEU A 373 -6.37 37.81 -3.37
CA LEU A 373 -6.48 36.62 -2.52
C LEU A 373 -5.71 36.79 -1.21
N ALA A 374 -4.48 37.31 -1.27
CA ALA A 374 -3.59 37.50 -0.13
C ALA A 374 -4.08 38.53 0.89
N LYS A 375 -5.01 39.43 0.53
CA LYS A 375 -5.58 40.42 1.48
C LYS A 375 -6.29 39.79 2.68
N LEU A 376 -6.87 38.61 2.50
CA LEU A 376 -7.70 37.93 3.51
C LEU A 376 -7.22 36.49 3.77
N SER A 377 -5.98 36.18 3.38
CA SER A 377 -5.44 34.81 3.43
C SER A 377 -3.95 34.81 3.66
N THR A 378 -3.50 33.87 4.50
CA THR A 378 -2.09 33.59 4.76
C THR A 378 -1.55 32.50 3.84
N ARG A 379 -2.41 31.62 3.32
CA ARG A 379 -2.04 30.51 2.44
C ARG A 379 -2.77 30.62 1.12
N VAL A 380 -2.03 30.78 0.03
CA VAL A 380 -2.59 30.89 -1.32
C VAL A 380 -2.00 29.83 -2.23
N SER A 381 -2.88 29.04 -2.84
CA SER A 381 -2.53 28.06 -3.88
C SER A 381 -3.04 28.52 -5.24
N LEU A 382 -2.11 28.59 -6.19
CA LEU A 382 -2.32 28.80 -7.62
C LEU A 382 -1.70 27.63 -8.39
N MET A 383 -1.83 26.42 -7.87
CA MET A 383 -1.31 25.21 -8.51
C MET A 383 -2.01 24.93 -9.84
N SER A 384 -1.25 24.56 -10.87
CA SER A 384 -1.76 24.05 -12.15
C SER A 384 -2.82 24.94 -12.85
N THR A 385 -2.65 26.26 -12.77
CA THR A 385 -3.59 27.26 -13.31
C THR A 385 -3.35 27.64 -14.77
N GLU A 386 -2.43 26.96 -15.46
CA GLU A 386 -2.00 27.25 -16.85
C GLU A 386 -1.39 28.66 -17.04
N MET A 387 -1.04 29.35 -15.96
CA MET A 387 -0.48 30.70 -16.01
C MET A 387 0.89 30.71 -16.69
N GLU A 388 1.11 31.66 -17.61
CA GLU A 388 2.36 31.80 -18.38
C GLU A 388 3.35 32.82 -17.77
N TYR A 389 2.85 33.76 -16.98
CA TYR A 389 3.66 34.80 -16.36
C TYR A 389 3.02 35.31 -15.06
N LEU A 390 3.86 35.81 -14.15
CA LEU A 390 3.42 36.51 -12.95
C LEU A 390 4.09 37.88 -12.88
N ASP A 391 3.45 38.88 -13.49
CA ASP A 391 4.02 40.20 -13.71
C ASP A 391 3.37 41.30 -12.84
N GLY A 392 4.21 42.09 -12.18
CA GLY A 392 3.85 43.21 -11.31
C GLY A 392 4.41 43.13 -9.89
N SER A 393 4.43 44.27 -9.20
CA SER A 393 4.72 44.37 -7.76
C SER A 393 3.42 44.28 -6.97
N VAL A 394 3.30 43.27 -6.10
CA VAL A 394 2.09 43.00 -5.31
C VAL A 394 2.37 43.16 -3.82
N ARG A 395 1.42 43.72 -3.07
CA ARG A 395 1.55 43.94 -1.62
C ARG A 395 0.87 42.81 -0.84
N CYS A 396 1.58 41.69 -0.68
CA CYS A 396 1.09 40.49 -0.01
C CYS A 396 1.75 40.30 1.38
N PHE A 397 1.69 41.33 2.24
CA PHE A 397 2.46 41.41 3.48
C PHE A 397 2.26 40.24 4.47
N TRP A 398 1.06 39.65 4.50
CA TRP A 398 0.70 38.61 5.47
C TRP A 398 0.73 37.19 4.90
N LEU A 399 1.12 37.04 3.64
CA LEU A 399 1.17 35.73 2.99
C LEU A 399 2.32 34.91 3.58
N THR A 400 2.01 33.74 4.13
CA THR A 400 2.96 32.80 4.73
C THR A 400 3.31 31.64 3.80
N SER A 401 2.39 31.26 2.91
CA SER A 401 2.58 30.09 2.04
C SER A 401 2.01 30.37 0.65
N LEU A 402 2.84 30.21 -0.39
CA LEU A 402 2.49 30.44 -1.78
C LEU A 402 2.85 29.21 -2.64
N PHE A 403 1.84 28.61 -3.26
CA PHE A 403 2.02 27.44 -4.12
C PHE A 403 1.74 27.80 -5.58
N LEU A 404 2.76 27.77 -6.42
CA LEU A 404 2.70 28.01 -7.87
C LEU A 404 3.00 26.73 -8.68
N ARG A 405 3.03 25.58 -8.00
CA ARG A 405 3.38 24.28 -8.56
C ARG A 405 2.59 23.93 -9.82
N GLY A 406 3.24 23.32 -10.79
CA GLY A 406 2.58 22.74 -11.97
C GLY A 406 2.17 23.75 -13.04
N ASN A 407 2.55 25.02 -12.91
CA ASN A 407 2.40 26.01 -14.00
C ASN A 407 3.58 25.89 -14.99
N ARG A 408 3.62 24.80 -15.76
CA ARG A 408 4.75 24.44 -16.66
C ARG A 408 5.06 25.50 -17.72
N HIS A 409 4.05 26.26 -18.14
CA HIS A 409 4.21 27.36 -19.11
C HIS A 409 4.68 28.68 -18.47
N MET A 410 4.77 28.75 -17.14
CA MET A 410 5.24 29.93 -16.42
C MET A 410 6.73 30.14 -16.66
N LYS A 411 7.07 31.03 -17.58
CA LYS A 411 8.47 31.32 -17.95
C LYS A 411 9.03 32.57 -17.29
N TYR A 412 8.15 33.45 -16.80
CA TYR A 412 8.52 34.76 -16.29
C TYR A 412 7.82 35.08 -14.97
N ILE A 413 8.61 35.48 -13.99
CA ILE A 413 8.17 36.04 -12.71
C ILE A 413 8.83 37.42 -12.58
N SER A 414 8.05 38.45 -12.24
CA SER A 414 8.57 39.81 -12.09
C SER A 414 9.70 39.89 -11.07
N GLU A 415 10.74 40.65 -11.41
CA GLU A 415 11.88 40.92 -10.52
C GLU A 415 11.48 41.58 -9.19
N GLU A 416 10.30 42.19 -9.10
CA GLU A 416 9.80 42.89 -7.90
C GLU A 416 8.69 42.13 -7.15
N LEU A 417 8.29 40.94 -7.62
CA LEU A 417 7.11 40.24 -7.11
C LEU A 417 7.19 39.98 -5.59
N PHE A 418 8.36 39.54 -5.12
CA PHE A 418 8.55 39.09 -3.74
C PHE A 418 8.96 40.21 -2.77
N CYS A 419 9.12 41.45 -3.23
CA CYS A 419 9.59 42.58 -2.42
C CYS A 419 8.70 42.88 -1.20
N HIS A 420 7.40 42.58 -1.27
CA HIS A 420 6.42 42.86 -0.21
C HIS A 420 5.77 41.58 0.35
N MET A 421 6.51 40.47 0.37
CA MET A 421 6.09 39.17 0.91
C MET A 421 6.95 38.74 2.11
N GLU A 422 7.27 39.66 3.01
CA GLU A 422 8.23 39.47 4.12
C GLU A 422 7.86 38.32 5.08
N MET A 423 6.58 37.96 5.16
CA MET A 423 6.07 36.88 6.01
C MET A 423 6.11 35.49 5.36
N LEU A 424 6.52 35.39 4.09
CA LEU A 424 6.48 34.15 3.34
C LEU A 424 7.49 33.15 3.90
N GLY A 425 6.99 32.04 4.41
CA GLY A 425 7.76 30.91 4.92
C GLY A 425 7.88 29.75 3.94
N ILE A 426 6.90 29.58 3.05
CA ILE A 426 6.88 28.50 2.03
C ILE A 426 6.64 29.08 0.64
N LEU A 427 7.54 28.74 -0.29
CA LEU A 427 7.40 29.04 -1.71
C LEU A 427 7.60 27.76 -2.52
N ASP A 428 6.55 27.32 -3.21
CA ASP A 428 6.61 26.17 -4.12
C ASP A 428 6.47 26.63 -5.58
N LEU A 429 7.57 26.53 -6.32
CA LEU A 429 7.69 26.80 -7.75
C LEU A 429 7.88 25.50 -8.57
N SER A 430 7.70 24.33 -7.96
CA SER A 430 7.96 23.04 -8.61
C SER A 430 7.18 22.89 -9.93
N PHE A 431 7.81 22.30 -10.94
CA PHE A 431 7.22 22.10 -12.27
C PHE A 431 6.75 23.41 -12.95
N THR A 432 7.51 24.49 -12.75
CA THR A 432 7.38 25.72 -13.53
C THR A 432 8.44 25.80 -14.63
N GLY A 433 8.18 26.59 -15.68
CA GLY A 433 9.08 26.77 -16.81
C GLY A 433 10.10 27.90 -16.64
N ILE A 434 10.36 28.33 -15.40
CA ILE A 434 11.28 29.44 -15.11
C ILE A 434 12.73 29.05 -15.43
N LYS A 435 13.51 30.03 -15.91
CA LYS A 435 14.94 29.84 -16.19
C LYS A 435 15.86 30.26 -15.05
N ILE A 436 15.41 31.25 -14.28
CA ILE A 436 16.15 31.94 -13.23
C ILE A 436 15.15 32.35 -12.14
N LEU A 437 15.58 32.36 -10.88
CA LEU A 437 14.83 32.94 -9.77
C LEU A 437 14.93 34.47 -9.79
N PRO A 438 13.83 35.23 -9.62
CA PRO A 438 13.88 36.70 -9.61
C PRO A 438 14.67 37.22 -8.41
N ARG A 439 15.37 38.35 -8.56
CA ARG A 439 16.22 38.95 -7.50
C ARG A 439 15.46 39.26 -6.22
N SER A 440 14.17 39.61 -6.31
CA SER A 440 13.34 39.85 -5.13
C SER A 440 13.17 38.63 -4.22
N ILE A 441 13.52 37.41 -4.66
CA ILE A 441 13.56 36.26 -3.75
C ILE A 441 14.45 36.52 -2.53
N SER A 442 15.50 37.34 -2.70
CA SER A 442 16.39 37.76 -1.61
C SER A 442 15.69 38.56 -0.49
N CYS A 443 14.49 39.11 -0.76
CA CYS A 443 13.67 39.82 0.22
C CYS A 443 12.91 38.88 1.17
N LEU A 444 12.81 37.59 0.83
CA LEU A 444 12.06 36.59 1.60
C LEU A 444 12.87 36.07 2.80
N THR A 445 13.30 36.98 3.69
CA THR A 445 14.21 36.66 4.80
C THR A 445 13.64 35.67 5.84
N ARG A 446 12.32 35.42 5.83
CA ARG A 446 11.64 34.42 6.64
C ARG A 446 11.37 33.10 5.92
N LEU A 447 11.81 32.96 4.66
CA LEU A 447 11.58 31.75 3.89
C LEU A 447 12.29 30.57 4.55
N ARG A 448 11.50 29.57 4.91
CA ARG A 448 11.97 28.30 5.48
C ARG A 448 12.06 27.22 4.41
N ILE A 449 11.21 27.28 3.40
CA ILE A 449 11.07 26.19 2.43
C ILE A 449 10.97 26.77 1.03
N LEU A 450 11.89 26.31 0.17
CA LEU A 450 11.91 26.61 -1.25
C LEU A 450 11.89 25.30 -2.05
N LEU A 451 10.79 25.08 -2.77
CA LEU A 451 10.61 23.90 -3.61
C LEU A 451 10.66 24.32 -5.09
N LEU A 452 11.61 23.74 -5.82
CA LEU A 452 11.92 23.98 -7.23
C LEU A 452 11.86 22.68 -8.06
N MET A 453 11.34 21.59 -7.47
CA MET A 453 11.39 20.26 -8.06
C MET A 453 10.86 20.27 -9.51
N GLY A 454 11.63 19.72 -10.45
CA GLY A 454 11.21 19.60 -11.85
C GLY A 454 11.08 20.93 -12.60
N CYS A 455 11.74 22.01 -12.15
CA CYS A 455 11.95 23.20 -12.97
C CYS A 455 12.97 22.90 -14.09
N ASP A 456 12.54 22.22 -15.14
CA ASP A 456 13.40 21.67 -16.21
C ASP A 456 14.20 22.72 -16.99
N HIS A 457 13.81 23.99 -16.94
CA HIS A 457 14.50 25.10 -17.61
C HIS A 457 15.39 25.94 -16.67
N LEU A 458 15.40 25.65 -15.36
CA LEU A 458 16.21 26.39 -14.39
C LEU A 458 17.70 26.10 -14.63
N GLU A 459 18.47 27.11 -15.01
CA GLU A 459 19.88 26.95 -15.41
C GLU A 459 20.84 27.12 -14.21
N GLU A 460 20.52 28.05 -13.31
CA GLU A 460 21.31 28.40 -12.14
C GLU A 460 20.42 28.84 -10.98
N ILE A 461 20.77 28.43 -9.76
CA ILE A 461 20.18 28.95 -8.52
C ILE A 461 21.04 30.12 -8.02
N GLN A 462 20.45 31.30 -7.96
CA GLN A 462 21.10 32.55 -7.53
C GLN A 462 20.17 33.38 -6.62
N HIS A 463 20.74 34.38 -5.96
CA HIS A 463 20.02 35.36 -5.11
C HIS A 463 19.42 34.80 -3.81
N ILE A 464 19.78 33.58 -3.44
CA ILE A 464 19.28 32.93 -2.21
C ILE A 464 20.18 33.13 -0.98
N ALA A 465 21.34 33.80 -1.12
CA ALA A 465 22.32 33.97 -0.05
C ALA A 465 21.82 34.68 1.23
N SER A 466 20.73 35.45 1.13
CA SER A 466 20.09 36.16 2.24
C SER A 466 19.04 35.32 2.99
N LEU A 467 18.69 34.12 2.50
CA LEU A 467 17.65 33.26 3.07
C LEU A 467 18.14 32.49 4.31
N ALA A 468 18.55 33.21 5.35
CA ALA A 468 19.19 32.62 6.54
C ALA A 468 18.30 31.65 7.34
N GLN A 469 16.97 31.72 7.17
CA GLN A 469 15.99 30.85 7.82
C GLN A 469 15.62 29.61 7.00
N LEU A 470 16.23 29.41 5.82
CA LEU A 470 15.90 28.29 4.95
C LEU A 470 16.26 26.97 5.62
N GLU A 471 15.29 26.08 5.77
CA GLU A 471 15.35 24.74 6.36
C GLU A 471 15.36 23.65 5.29
N VAL A 472 14.65 23.87 4.17
CA VAL A 472 14.55 22.93 3.04
C VAL A 472 14.75 23.65 1.71
N LEU A 473 15.69 23.13 0.92
CA LEU A 473 15.86 23.46 -0.49
C LEU A 473 15.75 22.18 -1.33
N ASP A 474 14.70 22.08 -2.12
CA ASP A 474 14.46 20.96 -3.04
C ASP A 474 14.53 21.45 -4.48
N ALA A 475 15.62 21.15 -5.18
CA ALA A 475 15.80 21.43 -6.61
C ALA A 475 15.98 20.14 -7.42
N SER A 476 15.40 19.05 -6.91
CA SER A 476 15.47 17.75 -7.56
C SER A 476 14.81 17.78 -8.94
N SER A 477 15.31 16.99 -9.89
CA SER A 477 14.83 16.92 -11.27
C SER A 477 14.89 18.24 -12.06
N CYS A 478 15.65 19.24 -11.61
CA CYS A 478 15.97 20.40 -12.44
C CYS A 478 17.04 20.04 -13.48
N ARG A 479 16.65 19.41 -14.58
CA ARG A 479 17.58 18.83 -15.57
C ARG A 479 18.55 19.82 -16.22
N SER A 480 18.17 21.09 -16.33
CA SER A 480 19.04 22.16 -16.86
C SER A 480 19.91 22.83 -15.81
N LEU A 481 19.77 22.50 -14.52
CA LEU A 481 20.49 23.17 -13.43
C LEU A 481 21.96 22.75 -13.44
N ARG A 482 22.87 23.68 -13.75
CA ARG A 482 24.30 23.41 -13.89
C ARG A 482 25.15 23.97 -12.76
N SER A 483 24.67 25.01 -12.08
CA SER A 483 25.41 25.67 -11.00
C SER A 483 24.46 26.24 -9.94
N ILE A 484 25.05 26.43 -8.76
CA ILE A 484 24.49 27.22 -7.67
C ILE A 484 25.49 28.35 -7.41
N GLU A 485 25.02 29.59 -7.29
CA GLU A 485 25.86 30.76 -7.04
C GLU A 485 26.78 30.49 -5.83
N SER A 486 28.09 30.68 -6.00
CA SER A 486 29.13 30.17 -5.09
C SER A 486 28.97 30.55 -3.60
N GLY A 487 28.35 31.70 -3.31
CA GLY A 487 28.09 32.20 -1.95
C GLY A 487 26.70 31.87 -1.40
N SER A 488 25.85 31.14 -2.13
CA SER A 488 24.43 30.90 -1.80
C SER A 488 24.21 30.34 -0.40
N PHE A 489 25.08 29.44 0.07
CA PHE A 489 24.88 28.75 1.35
C PHE A 489 25.57 29.43 2.54
N GLY A 490 26.23 30.58 2.33
CA GLY A 490 27.09 31.20 3.34
C GLY A 490 26.39 31.63 4.63
N HIS A 491 25.07 31.89 4.58
CA HIS A 491 24.28 32.31 5.75
C HIS A 491 23.14 31.35 6.11
N MET A 492 23.03 30.19 5.44
CA MET A 492 21.92 29.25 5.62
C MET A 492 22.14 28.30 6.80
N GLY A 493 22.34 28.86 7.99
CA GLY A 493 22.61 28.09 9.21
C GLY A 493 21.47 27.18 9.68
N MET A 494 20.29 27.29 9.07
CA MET A 494 19.10 26.49 9.39
C MET A 494 18.83 25.33 8.42
N LEU A 495 19.58 25.25 7.30
CA LEU A 495 19.26 24.30 6.22
C LEU A 495 19.54 22.87 6.70
N GLY A 496 18.47 22.07 6.79
CA GLY A 496 18.51 20.68 7.22
C GLY A 496 18.41 19.70 6.07
N ILE A 497 17.75 20.08 4.97
CA ILE A 497 17.54 19.24 3.79
C ILE A 497 17.95 19.99 2.53
N LEU A 498 18.85 19.37 1.77
CA LEU A 498 19.27 19.82 0.44
C LEU A 498 19.11 18.67 -0.55
N ASP A 499 18.19 18.81 -1.49
CA ASP A 499 17.99 17.84 -2.58
C ASP A 499 18.33 18.48 -3.92
N LEU A 500 19.37 17.93 -4.57
CA LEU A 500 19.84 18.30 -5.90
C LEU A 500 19.83 17.10 -6.85
N SER A 501 19.06 16.06 -6.52
CA SER A 501 18.99 14.83 -7.31
C SER A 501 18.56 15.11 -8.75
N PHE A 502 19.12 14.39 -9.72
CA PHE A 502 18.81 14.47 -11.15
C PHE A 502 19.02 15.87 -11.75
N THR A 503 20.01 16.59 -11.23
CA THR A 503 20.47 17.88 -11.76
C THR A 503 21.75 17.72 -12.58
N GLY A 504 22.08 18.73 -13.39
CA GLY A 504 23.29 18.77 -14.20
C GLY A 504 24.50 19.40 -13.49
N ILE A 505 24.49 19.49 -12.15
CA ILE A 505 25.58 20.13 -11.39
C ILE A 505 26.89 19.36 -11.54
N LYS A 506 27.99 20.11 -11.65
CA LYS A 506 29.34 19.54 -11.75
C LYS A 506 30.09 19.49 -10.42
N ILE A 507 29.78 20.44 -9.53
CA ILE A 507 30.44 20.60 -8.25
C ILE A 507 29.47 21.27 -7.27
N LEU A 508 29.60 20.93 -5.98
CA LEU A 508 28.93 21.62 -4.90
C LEU A 508 29.66 22.95 -4.60
N PRO A 509 28.96 24.06 -4.33
CA PRO A 509 29.62 25.32 -3.99
C PRO A 509 30.36 25.19 -2.66
N ARG A 510 31.54 25.81 -2.53
CA ARG A 510 32.35 25.83 -1.28
C ARG A 510 31.57 26.24 -0.04
N SER A 511 30.58 27.13 -0.21
CA SER A 511 29.70 27.57 0.86
C SER A 511 28.84 26.45 1.47
N ILE A 512 28.76 25.26 0.85
CA ILE A 512 28.12 24.07 1.46
C ILE A 512 28.71 23.75 2.83
N SER A 513 30.01 24.04 3.03
CA SER A 513 30.70 23.88 4.32
C SER A 513 30.08 24.70 5.46
N CYS A 514 29.28 25.73 5.16
CA CYS A 514 28.58 26.57 6.13
C CYS A 514 27.26 25.95 6.62
N LEU A 515 26.76 24.89 5.97
CA LEU A 515 25.50 24.23 6.30
C LEU A 515 25.63 23.29 7.50
N THR A 516 26.08 23.81 8.63
CA THR A 516 26.42 23.01 9.83
C THR A 516 25.25 22.22 10.45
N ARG A 517 24.01 22.52 10.06
CA ARG A 517 22.79 21.80 10.46
C ARG A 517 22.25 20.84 9.39
N LEU A 518 22.95 20.66 8.28
CA LEU A 518 22.50 19.78 7.21
C LEU A 518 22.43 18.34 7.71
N ARG A 519 21.25 17.74 7.64
CA ARG A 519 20.98 16.34 8.03
C ARG A 519 20.85 15.44 6.81
N ILE A 520 20.28 15.96 5.72
CA ILE A 520 19.98 15.18 4.52
C ILE A 520 20.57 15.90 3.30
N LEU A 521 21.46 15.20 2.59
CA LEU A 521 22.02 15.62 1.31
C LEU A 521 21.72 14.56 0.25
N LEU A 522 20.86 14.91 -0.71
CA LEU A 522 20.45 14.03 -1.82
C LEU A 522 21.03 14.56 -3.13
N LEU A 523 21.78 13.70 -3.81
CA LEU A 523 22.52 13.97 -5.05
C LEU A 523 22.24 12.88 -6.09
N MET A 524 21.18 12.08 -5.93
CA MET A 524 20.94 10.89 -6.76
C MET A 524 20.93 11.26 -8.24
N GLY A 525 21.62 10.52 -9.10
CA GLY A 525 21.59 10.74 -10.55
C GLY A 525 22.21 12.08 -11.01
N CYS A 526 23.08 12.72 -10.22
CA CYS A 526 23.87 13.87 -10.68
C CYS A 526 25.00 13.38 -11.62
N ASP A 527 24.65 13.06 -12.87
CA ASP A 527 25.54 12.41 -13.84
C ASP A 527 26.81 13.21 -14.20
N HIS A 528 26.86 14.52 -13.92
CA HIS A 528 28.01 15.38 -14.16
C HIS A 528 28.86 15.68 -12.93
N LEU A 529 28.45 15.20 -11.75
CA LEU A 529 29.19 15.39 -10.50
C LEU A 529 30.40 14.44 -10.47
N GLU A 530 31.61 14.99 -10.56
CA GLU A 530 32.84 14.19 -10.60
C GLU A 530 33.43 13.94 -9.21
N GLU A 531 33.23 14.88 -8.28
CA GLU A 531 33.78 14.83 -6.93
C GLU A 531 32.85 15.50 -5.92
N ILE A 532 32.73 14.91 -4.72
CA ILE A 532 32.08 15.55 -3.56
C ILE A 532 33.15 16.15 -2.65
N GLN A 533 33.14 17.48 -2.50
CA GLN A 533 34.09 18.24 -1.68
C GLN A 533 33.37 19.15 -0.69
N HIS A 534 34.12 19.62 0.32
CA HIS A 534 33.72 20.64 1.29
C HIS A 534 32.59 20.20 2.26
N ILE A 535 32.35 18.90 2.38
CA ILE A 535 31.33 18.34 3.27
C ILE A 535 31.86 17.92 4.65
N ALA A 536 33.17 18.04 4.90
CA ALA A 536 33.80 17.61 6.16
C ALA A 536 33.25 18.30 7.43
N SER A 537 32.70 19.51 7.28
CA SER A 537 32.11 20.28 8.38
C SER A 537 30.65 19.91 8.68
N LEU A 538 30.00 19.05 7.87
CA LEU A 538 28.61 18.65 8.02
C LEU A 538 28.45 17.58 9.10
N ALA A 539 28.84 17.89 10.34
CA ALA A 539 28.86 16.92 11.44
C ALA A 539 27.47 16.35 11.83
N GLN A 540 26.39 17.04 11.45
CA GLN A 540 25.00 16.62 11.68
C GLN A 540 24.40 15.78 10.54
N LEU A 541 25.19 15.44 9.52
CA LEU A 541 24.70 14.71 8.35
C LEU A 541 24.31 13.28 8.75
N GLU A 542 23.06 12.91 8.47
CA GLU A 542 22.47 11.59 8.71
C GLU A 542 22.33 10.79 7.42
N VAL A 543 22.05 11.46 6.31
CA VAL A 543 21.80 10.83 5.01
C VAL A 543 22.63 11.51 3.94
N LEU A 544 23.49 10.73 3.28
CA LEU A 544 24.13 11.10 2.02
C LEU A 544 23.76 10.07 0.96
N ASN A 545 22.93 10.47 0.00
CA ASN A 545 22.63 9.63 -1.16
C ASN A 545 23.19 10.25 -2.43
N ALA A 546 24.24 9.65 -2.99
CA ALA A 546 24.83 10.01 -4.27
C ALA A 546 24.75 8.84 -5.27
N SER A 547 23.78 7.95 -5.10
CA SER A 547 23.55 6.83 -6.01
C SER A 547 23.33 7.31 -7.44
N SER A 548 23.70 6.48 -8.41
CA SER A 548 23.60 6.78 -9.85
C SER A 548 24.34 8.04 -10.31
N CYS A 549 25.27 8.61 -9.51
CA CYS A 549 26.20 9.63 -9.98
C CYS A 549 27.31 8.98 -10.81
N ARG A 550 27.03 8.66 -12.08
CA ARG A 550 27.92 7.83 -12.91
C ARG A 550 29.33 8.42 -13.09
N SER A 551 29.47 9.74 -13.04
CA SER A 551 30.77 10.42 -13.15
C SER A 551 31.50 10.59 -11.82
N LEU A 552 30.89 10.26 -10.67
CA LEU A 552 31.46 10.46 -9.35
C LEU A 552 32.64 9.49 -9.14
N ARG A 553 33.86 10.04 -9.07
CA ARG A 553 35.11 9.27 -8.97
C ARG A 553 35.73 9.31 -7.58
N SER A 554 35.47 10.37 -6.82
CA SER A 554 36.06 10.57 -5.50
C SER A 554 35.18 11.40 -4.58
N ILE A 555 35.40 11.21 -3.28
CA ILE A 555 34.90 12.07 -2.20
C ILE A 555 36.15 12.58 -1.48
N GLU A 556 36.19 13.88 -1.15
CA GLU A 556 37.34 14.51 -0.49
C GLU A 556 37.77 13.71 0.76
N SER A 557 39.05 13.40 0.85
CA SER A 557 39.60 12.60 1.96
C SER A 557 39.31 13.25 3.32
N GLY A 558 38.85 12.46 4.29
CA GLY A 558 38.50 12.96 5.62
C GLY A 558 37.10 13.59 5.72
N SER A 559 36.31 13.59 4.63
CA SER A 559 34.92 14.09 4.64
C SER A 559 34.05 13.49 5.74
N PHE A 560 34.25 12.22 6.07
CA PHE A 560 33.41 11.51 7.04
C PHE A 560 34.01 11.46 8.45
N ASP A 561 35.17 12.09 8.70
CA ASP A 561 35.90 11.98 9.98
C ASP A 561 35.13 12.58 11.18
N HIS A 562 34.12 13.40 10.93
CA HIS A 562 33.30 14.06 11.96
C HIS A 562 31.80 13.72 11.86
N MET A 563 31.39 12.86 10.94
CA MET A 563 29.98 12.51 10.70
C MET A 563 29.51 11.38 11.62
N MET A 564 29.36 11.69 12.91
CA MET A 564 28.97 10.72 13.94
C MET A 564 27.52 10.23 13.79
N LEU A 565 26.65 11.05 13.19
CA LEU A 565 25.21 10.78 13.03
C LEU A 565 24.87 10.13 11.68
N LEU A 566 25.84 9.85 10.81
CA LEU A 566 25.58 9.30 9.49
C LEU A 566 24.93 7.91 9.61
N LYS A 567 23.67 7.80 9.18
CA LYS A 567 22.84 6.58 9.19
C LYS A 567 22.80 5.91 7.82
N LEU A 568 22.78 6.69 6.74
CA LEU A 568 22.72 6.18 5.37
C LEU A 568 23.80 6.81 4.50
N LEU A 569 24.62 5.95 3.89
CA LEU A 569 25.53 6.30 2.81
C LEU A 569 25.26 5.41 1.60
N ASP A 570 24.73 6.00 0.54
CA ASP A 570 24.46 5.32 -0.71
C ASP A 570 25.30 5.91 -1.84
N LEU A 571 26.23 5.10 -2.35
CA LEU A 571 27.11 5.42 -3.47
C LEU A 571 26.91 4.41 -4.62
N SER A 572 25.77 3.73 -4.65
CA SER A 572 25.51 2.69 -5.65
C SER A 572 25.57 3.25 -7.07
N THR A 573 26.08 2.48 -8.04
CA THR A 573 26.20 2.88 -9.45
C THR A 573 27.03 4.15 -9.65
N THR A 574 28.12 4.29 -8.90
CA THR A 574 29.11 5.37 -9.05
C THR A 574 30.45 4.85 -9.57
N SER A 575 31.33 5.75 -10.02
CA SER A 575 32.68 5.41 -10.49
C SER A 575 33.74 5.55 -9.38
N ILE A 576 33.34 5.51 -8.10
CA ILE A 576 34.28 5.71 -6.99
C ILE A 576 35.37 4.63 -6.98
N LYS A 577 36.63 5.07 -6.87
CA LYS A 577 37.79 4.15 -6.88
C LYS A 577 38.17 3.63 -5.50
N CYS A 578 37.93 4.43 -4.48
CA CYS A 578 38.29 4.14 -3.10
C CYS A 578 37.04 4.26 -2.23
N LEU A 579 36.83 3.28 -1.35
CA LEU A 579 35.84 3.41 -0.30
C LEU A 579 36.30 4.55 0.65
N PRO A 580 35.42 5.51 1.00
CA PRO A 580 35.77 6.50 2.00
C PRO A 580 36.01 5.83 3.36
N SER A 581 37.02 6.32 4.09
CA SER A 581 37.20 5.97 5.50
C SER A 581 36.01 6.50 6.29
N LEU A 582 35.37 5.65 7.09
CA LEU A 582 34.21 5.97 7.93
C LEU A 582 34.56 5.75 9.43
N PRO A 583 35.55 6.47 9.99
CA PRO A 583 36.04 6.17 11.34
C PRO A 583 35.07 6.64 12.44
N ALA A 584 34.26 7.65 12.16
CA ALA A 584 33.40 8.34 13.11
C ALA A 584 31.96 7.82 13.13
N SER A 585 31.46 7.27 12.02
CA SER A 585 30.05 6.91 11.85
C SER A 585 29.69 5.66 12.66
N ARG A 586 29.29 5.88 13.92
CA ARG A 586 28.84 4.82 14.83
C ARG A 586 27.40 4.38 14.55
N GLU A 587 26.60 5.26 13.97
CA GLU A 587 25.17 5.10 13.69
C GLU A 587 24.88 4.61 12.25
N LEU A 588 25.92 4.25 11.47
CA LEU A 588 25.75 3.89 10.07
C LEU A 588 24.97 2.58 9.94
N CYS A 589 23.70 2.70 9.58
CA CYS A 589 22.76 1.59 9.42
C CYS A 589 22.77 1.04 7.99
N HIS A 590 22.94 1.90 6.99
CA HIS A 590 22.84 1.55 5.58
C HIS A 590 24.07 2.01 4.81
N LEU A 591 24.85 1.05 4.30
CA LEU A 591 25.98 1.29 3.40
C LEU A 591 25.72 0.57 2.08
N LEU A 592 25.36 1.34 1.05
CA LEU A 592 24.97 0.80 -0.25
C LEU A 592 26.03 1.15 -1.30
N LEU A 593 26.65 0.11 -1.87
CA LEU A 593 27.77 0.20 -2.83
C LEU A 593 27.55 -0.68 -4.06
N GLN A 594 26.29 -0.95 -4.42
CA GLN A 594 25.97 -1.80 -5.57
C GLN A 594 26.59 -1.22 -6.85
N ASN A 595 27.01 -2.06 -7.79
CA ASN A 595 27.50 -1.64 -9.11
C ASN A 595 28.59 -0.54 -9.08
N CYS A 596 29.53 -0.62 -8.13
CA CYS A 596 30.71 0.24 -8.05
C CYS A 596 31.95 -0.50 -8.60
N PRO A 597 32.21 -0.49 -9.92
CA PRO A 597 33.17 -1.41 -10.56
C PRO A 597 34.65 -1.14 -10.22
N TYR A 598 34.98 0.01 -9.61
CA TYR A 598 36.37 0.44 -9.40
C TYR A 598 36.83 0.37 -7.94
N VAL A 599 35.94 0.12 -6.98
CA VAL A 599 36.27 0.07 -5.55
C VAL A 599 37.22 -1.10 -5.29
N GLY A 600 38.50 -0.80 -5.03
CA GLY A 600 39.53 -1.81 -4.67
C GLY A 600 40.62 -2.08 -5.71
N SER A 601 40.53 -1.54 -6.93
CA SER A 601 41.40 -1.91 -8.06
C SER A 601 42.85 -1.33 -8.05
N GLU A 602 43.17 -0.32 -7.24
CA GLU A 602 44.47 0.38 -7.33
C GLU A 602 45.60 -0.17 -6.44
N ASN A 603 45.37 -1.15 -5.55
CA ASN A 603 46.44 -1.67 -4.68
C ASN A 603 47.16 -2.94 -5.20
N THR A 604 46.87 -3.42 -6.42
CA THR A 604 47.47 -4.64 -6.99
C THR A 604 48.56 -4.39 -8.05
N ILE A 605 49.35 -3.33 -7.91
CA ILE A 605 50.62 -3.19 -8.64
C ILE A 605 51.78 -3.15 -7.65
N LYS A 606 52.11 -4.30 -7.03
CA LYS A 606 53.45 -4.55 -6.48
C LYS A 606 53.90 -5.99 -6.74
N SER A 607 54.78 -6.11 -7.74
CA SER A 607 55.95 -7.00 -7.83
C SER A 607 55.90 -8.30 -7.03
N ASP A 608 55.24 -9.32 -7.57
CA ASP A 608 55.78 -10.65 -7.86
C ASP A 608 54.60 -11.51 -8.29
N GLY A 609 54.71 -12.21 -9.42
CA GLY A 609 53.61 -12.82 -10.19
C GLY A 609 52.89 -14.02 -9.54
N ILE A 610 52.75 -14.00 -8.23
CA ILE A 610 51.81 -14.81 -7.48
C ILE A 610 50.59 -13.91 -7.28
N LEU A 611 49.41 -14.32 -7.77
CA LEU A 611 48.13 -13.68 -7.44
C LEU A 611 47.99 -13.68 -5.91
N SER A 612 48.50 -12.66 -5.24
CA SER A 612 48.38 -12.51 -3.80
C SER A 612 46.95 -12.15 -3.51
N ASP A 613 46.25 -13.07 -2.84
CA ASP A 613 45.00 -12.91 -2.10
C ASP A 613 44.08 -11.79 -2.62
N THR A 614 43.10 -12.26 -3.39
CA THR A 614 41.81 -11.69 -3.79
C THR A 614 41.45 -10.30 -3.23
N GLU A 615 40.80 -9.52 -4.09
CA GLU A 615 40.26 -8.15 -3.98
C GLU A 615 39.38 -7.90 -2.73
N LEU A 616 39.87 -8.18 -1.54
CA LEU A 616 39.16 -7.96 -0.29
C LEU A 616 39.07 -6.45 -0.08
N ILE A 617 37.88 -5.91 -0.34
CA ILE A 617 37.37 -4.70 0.28
C ILE A 617 37.73 -4.82 1.76
N ARG A 618 38.70 -4.03 2.24
CA ARG A 618 38.93 -3.91 3.68
C ARG A 618 37.66 -3.28 4.25
N PHE A 619 36.78 -4.14 4.78
CA PHE A 619 35.61 -3.74 5.53
C PHE A 619 36.04 -2.65 6.52
N PRO A 620 35.28 -1.55 6.69
CA PRO A 620 35.62 -0.56 7.70
C PRO A 620 35.54 -1.24 9.08
N TYR A 621 36.68 -1.74 9.54
CA TYR A 621 36.84 -2.55 10.76
C TYR A 621 36.36 -1.79 12.01
N GLY A 622 36.30 -0.46 11.94
CA GLY A 622 35.70 0.40 12.97
C GLY A 622 34.18 0.28 13.06
N VAL A 623 33.47 0.11 11.94
CA VAL A 623 32.00 0.07 11.88
C VAL A 623 31.49 -1.35 12.14
N SER A 624 32.23 -2.40 11.76
CA SER A 624 31.85 -3.79 12.10
C SER A 624 31.84 -4.06 13.61
N LYS A 625 32.65 -3.34 14.40
CA LYS A 625 32.69 -3.52 15.86
C LYS A 625 31.45 -2.97 16.59
N THR A 626 30.71 -2.03 16.00
CA THR A 626 29.55 -1.42 16.67
C THR A 626 28.26 -2.19 16.48
N GLY A 627 28.16 -3.06 15.46
CA GLY A 627 26.95 -3.81 15.14
C GLY A 627 25.80 -2.95 14.58
N ALA A 628 26.04 -1.68 14.24
CA ALA A 628 24.99 -0.74 13.80
C ALA A 628 24.56 -0.95 12.33
N ILE A 629 25.41 -1.54 11.49
CA ILE A 629 25.08 -1.77 10.08
C ILE A 629 23.98 -2.82 10.00
N GLN A 630 22.79 -2.38 9.62
CA GLN A 630 21.63 -3.23 9.36
C GLN A 630 21.58 -3.68 7.91
N ASN A 631 22.03 -2.85 6.97
CA ASN A 631 22.00 -3.10 5.52
C ASN A 631 23.35 -2.75 4.86
N LEU A 632 23.98 -3.75 4.26
CA LEU A 632 25.23 -3.66 3.55
C LEU A 632 25.09 -4.27 2.15
N GLN A 633 25.05 -3.46 1.11
CA GLN A 633 25.01 -3.98 -0.25
C GLN A 633 26.40 -3.83 -0.90
N LEU A 634 27.03 -4.96 -1.21
CA LEU A 634 28.32 -5.02 -1.90
C LEU A 634 28.14 -5.42 -3.37
N GLY A 635 29.08 -5.01 -4.22
CA GLY A 635 29.13 -5.41 -5.63
C GLY A 635 29.56 -6.87 -5.85
N ARG A 636 29.95 -7.22 -7.09
CA ARG A 636 30.39 -8.57 -7.47
C ARG A 636 31.57 -9.06 -6.61
N ILE A 637 31.47 -10.28 -6.07
CA ILE A 637 32.58 -11.01 -5.43
C ILE A 637 33.10 -12.07 -6.41
N GLY A 638 34.43 -12.15 -6.58
CA GLY A 638 35.07 -13.01 -7.58
C GLY A 638 35.13 -14.51 -7.23
N ASP A 639 35.20 -14.90 -5.96
CA ASP A 639 35.38 -16.30 -5.51
C ASP A 639 34.51 -16.65 -4.27
N LEU A 640 34.00 -17.89 -4.19
CA LEU A 640 33.18 -18.44 -3.10
C LEU A 640 33.98 -18.75 -1.83
N SER A 641 35.27 -19.04 -1.98
CA SER A 641 36.18 -19.22 -0.83
C SER A 641 36.33 -17.93 -0.02
N ASP A 642 36.25 -16.76 -0.69
CA ASP A 642 36.20 -15.45 -0.06
C ASP A 642 34.91 -15.26 0.77
N LEU A 643 33.78 -15.83 0.32
CA LEU A 643 32.51 -15.82 1.06
C LEU A 643 32.58 -16.62 2.36
N MET A 644 33.26 -17.77 2.34
CA MET A 644 33.49 -18.57 3.55
C MET A 644 34.49 -17.91 4.49
N ALA A 645 35.39 -17.09 3.98
CA ALA A 645 36.17 -16.17 4.79
C ALA A 645 35.31 -15.05 5.43
N MET A 646 34.06 -14.82 5.03
CA MET A 646 33.13 -13.86 5.64
C MET A 646 32.34 -14.42 6.84
N LEU A 647 32.67 -15.61 7.36
CA LEU A 647 32.15 -16.12 8.65
C LEU A 647 32.40 -15.19 9.86
N TRP A 648 33.18 -14.11 9.66
CA TRP A 648 33.42 -13.00 10.61
C TRP A 648 32.38 -11.86 10.55
N LEU A 649 31.42 -11.87 9.62
CA LEU A 649 30.33 -10.90 9.62
C LEU A 649 29.52 -11.04 10.92
N PRO A 650 29.33 -9.97 11.71
CA PRO A 650 28.47 -10.04 12.89
C PRO A 650 27.03 -10.48 12.55
N CYS A 651 26.42 -11.26 13.44
CA CYS A 651 24.97 -11.45 13.48
C CYS A 651 24.31 -10.07 13.51
N GLY A 652 23.30 -9.80 12.66
CA GLY A 652 22.74 -8.43 12.51
C GLY A 652 22.78 -7.85 11.10
N LEU A 653 23.63 -8.41 10.22
CA LEU A 653 23.88 -7.83 8.89
C LEU A 653 22.91 -8.36 7.83
N THR A 654 22.15 -7.47 7.20
CA THR A 654 21.55 -7.73 5.89
C THR A 654 22.59 -7.41 4.81
N PHE A 655 22.87 -8.34 3.90
CA PHE A 655 23.70 -8.09 2.73
C PHE A 655 23.27 -8.90 1.50
N GLN A 656 23.49 -8.37 0.31
CA GLN A 656 23.22 -9.05 -0.96
C GLN A 656 24.53 -9.38 -1.68
N LEU A 657 24.62 -10.59 -2.27
CA LEU A 657 25.75 -11.06 -3.06
C LEU A 657 25.29 -11.18 -4.52
N CYS A 658 25.74 -10.26 -5.37
CA CYS A 658 25.25 -10.16 -6.74
C CYS A 658 25.86 -11.20 -7.70
N ASP A 659 25.03 -11.59 -8.68
CA ASP A 659 25.27 -12.17 -10.01
C ASP A 659 25.70 -13.63 -10.22
N MET A 660 26.36 -14.33 -9.28
CA MET A 660 26.73 -15.75 -9.53
C MET A 660 25.85 -16.79 -8.83
N PHE A 661 25.32 -16.47 -7.65
CA PHE A 661 24.57 -17.43 -6.81
C PHE A 661 23.15 -16.98 -6.49
N ASN A 662 22.76 -15.76 -6.90
CA ASN A 662 21.48 -15.13 -6.54
C ASN A 662 21.13 -15.34 -5.06
N MET A 663 22.09 -15.02 -4.19
CA MET A 663 21.97 -15.23 -2.75
C MET A 663 21.93 -13.89 -2.02
N GLY A 664 20.97 -13.73 -1.12
CA GLY A 664 20.88 -12.60 -0.20
C GLY A 664 20.84 -13.10 1.24
N VAL A 665 21.49 -12.39 2.15
CA VAL A 665 21.36 -12.61 3.59
C VAL A 665 20.58 -11.44 4.17
N LEU A 666 19.47 -11.69 4.86
CA LEU A 666 18.69 -10.64 5.52
C LEU A 666 18.61 -10.86 7.01
N PHE A 667 18.75 -9.78 7.77
CA PHE A 667 18.57 -9.78 9.21
C PHE A 667 17.13 -9.43 9.60
N SER A 668 16.61 -10.03 10.67
CA SER A 668 15.32 -9.64 11.27
C SER A 668 15.53 -8.81 12.53
N ASP A 669 14.84 -7.67 12.62
CA ASP A 669 14.96 -6.71 13.74
C ASP A 669 14.19 -7.15 15.01
N ASN A 670 13.89 -8.45 15.16
CA ASN A 670 13.13 -8.99 16.30
C ASN A 670 14.04 -9.40 17.46
N GLU A 671 13.46 -9.54 18.67
CA GLU A 671 14.14 -9.98 19.91
C GLU A 671 14.95 -11.28 19.74
N ASP A 672 14.56 -12.17 18.82
CA ASP A 672 15.20 -13.48 18.63
C ASP A 672 16.48 -13.41 17.76
N SER A 673 16.82 -12.26 17.16
CA SER A 673 18.09 -12.01 16.43
C SER A 673 18.47 -13.04 15.33
N LYS A 674 17.48 -13.67 14.68
CA LYS A 674 17.72 -14.71 13.66
C LYS A 674 18.07 -14.08 12.29
N THR A 675 19.07 -14.64 11.61
CA THR A 675 19.56 -14.21 10.29
C THR A 675 19.04 -15.17 9.22
N PHE A 676 18.56 -14.66 8.09
CA PHE A 676 17.99 -15.44 7.00
C PHE A 676 18.91 -15.47 5.80
N VAL A 677 19.06 -16.62 5.16
CA VAL A 677 19.77 -16.79 3.89
C VAL A 677 18.75 -17.15 2.83
N TYR A 678 18.62 -16.28 1.84
CA TYR A 678 17.77 -16.43 0.66
C TYR A 678 18.63 -16.87 -0.51
N ALA A 679 18.21 -17.89 -1.23
CA ALA A 679 18.84 -18.32 -2.47
C ALA A 679 17.78 -18.47 -3.57
N SER A 680 18.08 -18.03 -4.79
CA SER A 680 17.13 -18.21 -5.89
C SER A 680 17.11 -19.61 -6.50
N ASP A 681 18.15 -20.39 -6.26
CA ASP A 681 18.35 -21.72 -6.82
C ASP A 681 19.11 -22.61 -5.82
N THR A 682 19.02 -23.92 -6.00
CA THR A 682 19.67 -24.94 -5.17
C THR A 682 21.12 -25.21 -5.58
N TYR A 683 21.62 -24.63 -6.68
CA TYR A 683 22.99 -24.83 -7.14
C TYR A 683 24.05 -24.56 -6.07
N PHE A 684 23.80 -23.60 -5.16
CA PHE A 684 24.65 -23.35 -3.99
C PHE A 684 24.93 -24.63 -3.18
N PHE A 685 23.91 -25.48 -2.99
CA PHE A 685 24.02 -26.73 -2.23
C PHE A 685 24.78 -27.85 -2.95
N HIS A 686 24.97 -27.76 -4.27
CA HIS A 686 25.76 -28.73 -5.04
C HIS A 686 27.21 -28.86 -4.55
N SER A 687 27.70 -27.81 -3.89
CA SER A 687 29.05 -27.73 -3.33
C SER A 687 29.20 -28.44 -1.98
N LEU A 688 28.09 -28.85 -1.34
CA LEU A 688 28.05 -29.40 0.01
C LEU A 688 27.65 -30.88 -0.02
N LYS A 689 28.43 -31.76 0.62
CA LYS A 689 28.07 -33.19 0.76
C LYS A 689 26.84 -33.35 1.66
N LYS A 690 26.02 -34.39 1.42
CA LYS A 690 24.84 -34.75 2.24
C LYS A 690 25.16 -34.78 3.76
N ASP A 691 26.31 -35.33 4.13
CA ASP A 691 26.76 -35.46 5.52
C ASP A 691 27.69 -34.32 5.99
N SER A 692 27.67 -33.16 5.31
CA SER A 692 28.58 -32.05 5.64
C SER A 692 28.29 -31.51 7.05
N PRO A 693 29.31 -31.36 7.94
CA PRO A 693 29.12 -30.71 9.23
C PRO A 693 28.72 -29.23 9.10
N LEU A 694 28.86 -28.64 7.90
CA LEU A 694 28.45 -27.28 7.61
C LEU A 694 26.92 -27.09 7.71
N TRP A 695 26.11 -28.15 7.52
CA TRP A 695 24.65 -28.05 7.72
C TRP A 695 24.31 -27.69 9.16
N LEU A 696 25.02 -28.29 10.12
CA LEU A 696 24.82 -28.03 11.55
C LEU A 696 25.23 -26.60 11.92
N ASN A 697 26.38 -26.14 11.44
CA ASN A 697 26.88 -24.78 11.70
C ASN A 697 26.04 -23.72 10.98
N GLY A 698 25.53 -24.03 9.80
CA GLY A 698 24.64 -23.17 9.01
C GLY A 698 23.36 -22.88 9.78
N PHE A 699 22.63 -23.92 10.20
CA PHE A 699 21.38 -23.74 10.95
C PHE A 699 21.57 -23.14 12.35
N GLN A 700 22.74 -23.26 12.99
CA GLN A 700 23.01 -22.54 14.24
C GLN A 700 22.98 -21.01 14.10
N ARG A 701 23.16 -20.48 12.87
CA ARG A 701 23.24 -19.04 12.60
C ARG A 701 22.17 -18.54 11.63
N PHE A 702 21.68 -19.41 10.74
CA PHE A 702 20.90 -19.03 9.58
C PHE A 702 19.63 -19.85 9.43
N GLN A 703 18.53 -19.16 9.16
CA GLN A 703 17.29 -19.72 8.63
C GLN A 703 17.33 -19.64 7.11
N ILE A 704 17.00 -20.72 6.39
CA ILE A 704 17.29 -20.82 4.96
C ILE A 704 16.00 -20.78 4.15
N ILE A 705 15.94 -19.93 3.13
CA ILE A 705 14.80 -19.74 2.24
C ILE A 705 15.28 -19.91 0.79
N ILE A 706 14.67 -20.82 0.06
CA ILE A 706 14.95 -21.08 -1.35
C ILE A 706 13.73 -20.60 -2.14
N SER A 707 13.89 -19.57 -2.96
CA SER A 707 12.78 -19.03 -3.76
C SER A 707 13.24 -18.41 -5.06
N PRO A 708 12.65 -18.77 -6.23
CA PRO A 708 12.98 -18.13 -7.48
C PRO A 708 12.63 -16.64 -7.40
N LEU A 709 13.58 -15.79 -7.78
CA LEU A 709 13.41 -14.34 -7.85
C LEU A 709 12.61 -13.98 -9.10
N LYS A 710 11.73 -12.98 -9.00
CA LYS A 710 10.89 -12.58 -10.15
C LYS A 710 11.59 -11.69 -11.17
N ASP A 711 12.73 -11.07 -10.84
CA ASP A 711 13.62 -10.36 -11.77
C ASP A 711 14.89 -9.88 -10.99
N ASP A 712 16.03 -9.76 -11.67
CA ASP A 712 17.33 -9.34 -11.08
C ASP A 712 17.29 -7.95 -10.40
N GLN A 713 16.30 -7.10 -10.70
CA GLN A 713 16.22 -5.71 -10.21
C GLN A 713 15.38 -5.53 -8.93
N ALA A 714 14.72 -6.58 -8.41
CA ALA A 714 13.73 -6.44 -7.34
C ALA A 714 14.05 -7.23 -6.04
N LEU A 715 15.27 -7.74 -5.92
CA LEU A 715 15.76 -8.53 -4.78
C LEU A 715 15.38 -7.95 -3.41
N ASP A 716 15.54 -6.64 -3.18
CA ASP A 716 15.20 -6.00 -1.90
C ASP A 716 13.71 -6.06 -1.59
N THR A 717 12.84 -5.87 -2.59
CA THR A 717 11.39 -5.79 -2.36
C THR A 717 10.81 -7.18 -2.16
N ASP A 718 11.22 -8.15 -2.99
CA ASP A 718 10.78 -9.54 -2.88
C ASP A 718 11.29 -10.18 -1.58
N ALA A 719 12.55 -9.94 -1.21
CA ALA A 719 13.11 -10.46 0.03
C ALA A 719 12.49 -9.78 1.28
N GLN A 720 12.20 -8.48 1.25
CA GLN A 720 11.46 -7.82 2.33
C GLN A 720 10.02 -8.31 2.45
N LEU A 721 9.33 -8.57 1.32
CA LEU A 721 8.01 -9.18 1.32
C LEU A 721 8.04 -10.59 1.92
N MET A 722 9.05 -11.40 1.58
CA MET A 722 9.25 -12.71 2.19
C MET A 722 9.59 -12.61 3.68
N LYS A 723 10.43 -11.66 4.09
CA LYS A 723 10.70 -11.32 5.51
C LYS A 723 9.42 -10.93 6.24
N ALA A 724 8.59 -10.08 5.63
CA ALA A 724 7.30 -9.67 6.21
C ALA A 724 6.32 -10.85 6.32
N ASP A 725 6.26 -11.74 5.33
CA ASP A 725 5.44 -12.96 5.36
C ASP A 725 5.89 -13.90 6.50
N PHE A 726 7.20 -14.14 6.65
CA PHE A 726 7.74 -14.92 7.77
C PHE A 726 7.47 -14.26 9.13
N ILE A 727 7.73 -12.95 9.28
CA ILE A 727 7.50 -12.22 10.55
C ILE A 727 6.01 -12.19 10.89
N PHE A 728 5.15 -11.91 9.91
CA PHE A 728 3.70 -11.96 10.08
C PHE A 728 3.28 -13.35 10.53
N ARG A 729 3.87 -14.43 10.02
CA ARG A 729 3.60 -15.80 10.47
C ARG A 729 4.09 -16.07 11.87
N SER A 730 5.38 -15.84 12.16
CA SER A 730 5.93 -16.04 13.51
C SER A 730 5.07 -15.32 14.56
N SER A 731 4.67 -14.08 14.28
CA SER A 731 3.75 -13.31 15.14
C SER A 731 2.32 -13.84 15.12
N TYR A 732 1.76 -14.21 13.97
CA TYR A 732 0.43 -14.82 13.83
C TYR A 732 0.31 -16.15 14.60
N PHE A 733 1.37 -16.96 14.61
CA PHE A 733 1.45 -18.24 15.33
C PHE A 733 1.67 -18.07 16.83
N LYS A 734 2.56 -17.15 17.24
CA LYS A 734 2.71 -16.75 18.66
C LYS A 734 1.38 -16.22 19.22
N THR A 735 0.57 -15.53 18.41
CA THR A 735 -0.71 -14.91 18.86
C THR A 735 -1.93 -15.81 18.79
N LYS A 736 -2.01 -16.78 17.86
CA LYS A 736 -3.18 -17.68 17.73
C LYS A 736 -2.86 -19.11 18.17
N HIS A 737 -2.80 -19.33 19.48
CA HIS A 737 -2.96 -20.63 20.17
C HIS A 737 -2.10 -21.84 19.74
N PHE A 738 -1.21 -21.72 18.74
CA PHE A 738 -0.03 -22.57 18.63
C PHE A 738 1.03 -22.01 19.59
N THR A 739 0.71 -21.94 20.88
CA THR A 739 1.67 -21.60 21.95
C THR A 739 2.82 -22.61 22.05
N HIS A 740 2.79 -23.65 21.22
CA HIS A 740 3.77 -24.73 21.12
C HIS A 740 4.40 -24.83 19.73
N SER A 741 4.39 -23.78 18.90
CA SER A 741 5.45 -23.68 17.88
C SER A 741 6.76 -23.69 18.68
N ILE A 742 7.43 -24.83 18.65
CA ILE A 742 8.71 -24.99 19.33
C ILE A 742 9.60 -23.93 18.70
N ASP A 743 10.34 -23.18 19.50
CA ASP A 743 11.34 -22.26 19.00
C ASP A 743 12.44 -23.10 18.30
N LEU A 744 12.20 -23.48 17.04
CA LEU A 744 13.07 -24.38 16.30
C LEU A 744 14.09 -23.53 15.55
N ASP A 745 15.36 -23.75 15.84
CA ASP A 745 16.47 -23.00 15.26
C ASP A 745 16.75 -23.38 13.80
N LYS A 746 16.26 -24.54 13.35
CA LYS A 746 16.59 -25.13 12.04
C LYS A 746 15.45 -25.00 11.02
N PHE A 747 15.15 -23.77 10.60
CA PHE A 747 14.09 -23.45 9.65
C PHE A 747 14.56 -23.52 8.19
N LEU A 748 13.78 -24.21 7.35
CA LEU A 748 13.96 -24.29 5.90
C LEU A 748 12.64 -23.97 5.17
N GLU A 749 12.63 -22.97 4.29
CA GLU A 749 11.53 -22.73 3.35
C GLU A 749 11.97 -23.04 1.92
N ILE A 750 11.14 -23.77 1.18
CA ILE A 750 11.28 -23.98 -0.26
C ILE A 750 10.01 -23.44 -0.91
N ASN A 751 10.14 -22.39 -1.69
CA ASN A 751 9.04 -21.68 -2.33
C ASN A 751 9.32 -21.61 -3.84
N GLY A 752 8.40 -21.97 -4.72
CA GLY A 752 8.61 -21.81 -6.16
C GLY A 752 7.92 -22.85 -7.03
N THR A 753 7.78 -22.55 -8.32
CA THR A 753 7.06 -23.41 -9.28
C THR A 753 7.95 -24.53 -9.83
N PHE A 754 8.66 -25.23 -8.95
CA PHE A 754 9.48 -26.40 -9.27
C PHE A 754 9.28 -27.48 -8.21
N ASP A 755 9.70 -28.70 -8.52
CA ASP A 755 9.69 -29.83 -7.57
C ASP A 755 10.81 -29.66 -6.55
N VAL A 756 10.71 -30.25 -5.35
CA VAL A 756 11.78 -30.19 -4.36
C VAL A 756 13.04 -30.86 -4.93
N PRO A 757 14.14 -30.14 -5.22
CA PRO A 757 15.26 -30.73 -5.95
C PRO A 757 16.00 -31.76 -5.10
N SER A 758 16.47 -32.85 -5.70
CA SER A 758 17.21 -33.93 -5.01
C SER A 758 18.47 -33.43 -4.27
N GLU A 759 19.04 -32.31 -4.70
CA GLU A 759 20.19 -31.65 -4.09
C GLU A 759 19.88 -31.11 -2.68
N THR A 760 18.60 -30.95 -2.33
CA THR A 760 18.16 -30.48 -1.01
C THR A 760 18.05 -31.58 0.04
N GLU A 761 18.25 -32.85 -0.31
CA GLU A 761 18.18 -33.98 0.65
C GLU A 761 19.06 -33.77 1.88
N GLY A 762 20.27 -33.24 1.71
CA GLY A 762 21.21 -32.99 2.81
C GLY A 762 20.73 -31.93 3.80
N ILE A 763 20.15 -30.84 3.30
CA ILE A 763 19.61 -29.77 4.15
C ILE A 763 18.25 -30.16 4.76
N LEU A 764 17.40 -30.87 4.01
CA LEU A 764 16.10 -31.38 4.47
C LEU A 764 16.24 -32.33 5.66
N GLY A 765 17.24 -33.22 5.64
CA GLY A 765 17.50 -34.15 6.74
C GLY A 765 17.87 -33.48 8.08
N HIS A 766 18.30 -32.22 8.04
CA HIS A 766 18.71 -31.46 9.23
C HIS A 766 17.71 -30.38 9.65
N ALA A 767 16.70 -30.09 8.83
CA ALA A 767 15.68 -29.08 9.13
C ALA A 767 14.66 -29.62 10.15
N GLU A 768 14.29 -28.79 11.13
CA GLU A 768 13.29 -29.14 12.14
C GLU A 768 11.93 -28.51 11.81
N LEU A 769 11.92 -27.37 11.11
CA LEU A 769 10.73 -26.76 10.52
C LEU A 769 10.94 -26.63 9.02
N VAL A 770 10.08 -27.29 8.23
CA VAL A 770 10.08 -27.21 6.76
C VAL A 770 8.81 -26.54 6.27
N SER A 771 8.95 -25.52 5.43
CA SER A 771 7.85 -24.83 4.77
C SER A 771 7.96 -24.98 3.26
N LEU A 772 7.01 -25.67 2.64
CA LEU A 772 6.90 -25.87 1.20
C LEU A 772 5.80 -24.98 0.63
N LYS A 773 6.14 -24.12 -0.34
CA LYS A 773 5.19 -23.14 -0.90
C LYS A 773 5.18 -23.14 -2.43
N ARG A 774 4.00 -22.98 -3.02
CA ARG A 774 3.80 -22.75 -4.47
C ARG A 774 4.47 -23.78 -5.38
N LEU A 775 4.71 -24.99 -4.87
CA LEU A 775 5.34 -26.07 -5.61
C LEU A 775 4.48 -26.45 -6.82
N ALA A 776 5.15 -26.74 -7.94
CA ALA A 776 4.48 -27.22 -9.16
C ALA A 776 4.14 -28.72 -9.10
N THR A 777 4.60 -29.40 -8.06
CA THR A 777 4.47 -30.84 -7.81
C THR A 777 3.01 -31.30 -7.86
N THR A 778 2.75 -32.38 -8.60
CA THR A 778 1.45 -33.08 -8.56
C THR A 778 1.48 -34.29 -7.65
N ARG A 779 2.65 -34.91 -7.45
CA ARG A 779 2.82 -36.14 -6.68
C ARG A 779 3.41 -35.83 -5.31
N SER A 780 3.01 -36.63 -4.31
CA SER A 780 3.58 -36.55 -2.97
C SER A 780 5.09 -36.84 -2.94
N SER A 781 5.58 -37.75 -3.80
CA SER A 781 7.01 -38.09 -3.92
C SER A 781 7.91 -36.88 -4.20
N ASP A 782 7.37 -35.89 -4.90
CA ASP A 782 8.09 -34.71 -5.33
C ASP A 782 8.24 -33.68 -4.20
N LEU A 783 7.59 -33.91 -3.05
CA LEU A 783 7.78 -33.17 -1.79
C LEU A 783 9.03 -33.65 -1.03
N ASN A 784 9.61 -34.79 -1.41
CA ASN A 784 10.78 -35.40 -0.77
C ASN A 784 10.62 -35.58 0.76
N ILE A 785 9.41 -35.96 1.19
CA ILE A 785 9.08 -36.15 2.60
C ILE A 785 9.91 -37.29 3.23
N THR A 786 10.36 -38.24 2.42
CA THR A 786 11.28 -39.33 2.84
C THR A 786 12.69 -38.85 3.17
N SER A 787 13.04 -37.57 2.98
CA SER A 787 14.32 -36.99 3.45
C SER A 787 14.16 -36.16 4.72
N MET A 788 12.94 -36.01 5.25
CA MET A 788 12.60 -35.11 6.35
C MET A 788 12.75 -35.78 7.73
N GLU A 789 13.94 -36.35 8.01
CA GLU A 789 14.19 -37.15 9.23
C GLU A 789 14.05 -36.34 10.54
N ALA A 790 14.47 -35.08 10.55
CA ALA A 790 14.47 -34.22 11.75
C ALA A 790 13.19 -33.35 11.88
N VAL A 791 12.28 -33.39 10.91
CA VAL A 791 11.17 -32.44 10.82
C VAL A 791 10.15 -32.68 11.93
N ARG A 792 9.88 -31.61 12.68
CA ARG A 792 8.84 -31.54 13.71
C ARG A 792 7.65 -30.71 13.28
N GLU A 793 7.85 -29.81 12.33
CA GLU A 793 6.80 -28.94 11.82
C GLU A 793 6.89 -28.82 10.30
N LEU A 794 5.80 -29.18 9.61
CA LEU A 794 5.70 -29.17 8.15
C LEU A 794 4.55 -28.26 7.71
N TRP A 795 4.88 -27.27 6.90
CA TRP A 795 3.91 -26.34 6.29
C TRP A 795 3.86 -26.56 4.79
N ILE A 796 2.67 -26.71 4.21
CA ILE A 796 2.47 -26.87 2.77
C ILE A 796 1.41 -25.86 2.32
N GLU A 797 1.79 -24.93 1.43
CA GLU A 797 0.93 -23.80 1.08
C GLU A 797 0.93 -23.47 -0.41
N ASN A 798 -0.23 -23.11 -0.97
CA ASN A 798 -0.36 -22.65 -2.36
C ASN A 798 0.15 -23.67 -3.41
N CYS A 799 0.33 -24.94 -3.06
CA CYS A 799 0.71 -26.01 -3.98
C CYS A 799 -0.53 -26.45 -4.77
N SER A 800 -1.00 -25.59 -5.69
CA SER A 800 -2.28 -25.72 -6.39
C SER A 800 -2.47 -27.03 -7.18
N GLN A 801 -1.37 -27.71 -7.53
CA GLN A 801 -1.38 -28.94 -8.33
C GLN A 801 -1.36 -30.22 -7.48
N LEU A 802 -1.12 -30.12 -6.17
CA LEU A 802 -0.98 -31.28 -5.29
C LEU A 802 -2.34 -31.94 -5.03
N GLU A 803 -2.49 -33.22 -5.42
CA GLU A 803 -3.74 -33.97 -5.30
C GLU A 803 -3.84 -34.78 -4.00
N SER A 804 -2.70 -35.31 -3.53
CA SER A 804 -2.53 -36.05 -2.28
C SER A 804 -1.21 -35.67 -1.58
N LEU A 805 -1.20 -35.67 -0.24
CA LEU A 805 -0.02 -35.29 0.56
C LEU A 805 0.95 -36.44 0.76
N LEU A 806 0.44 -37.66 0.93
CA LEU A 806 1.22 -38.89 1.12
C LEU A 806 0.66 -40.05 0.30
N SER A 807 1.56 -40.75 -0.38
CA SER A 807 1.32 -42.02 -1.04
C SER A 807 1.44 -43.19 -0.05
N VAL A 808 0.95 -44.38 -0.44
CA VAL A 808 1.03 -45.61 0.36
C VAL A 808 2.46 -45.91 0.82
N ASP A 809 3.43 -45.78 -0.08
CA ASP A 809 4.85 -46.07 0.21
C ASP A 809 5.44 -45.10 1.26
N GLU A 810 5.02 -43.82 1.23
CA GLU A 810 5.48 -42.80 2.18
C GLU A 810 4.82 -42.94 3.55
N ILE A 811 3.58 -43.44 3.61
CA ILE A 811 2.86 -43.68 4.86
C ILE A 811 3.58 -44.77 5.68
N GLU A 812 4.05 -45.84 5.04
CA GLU A 812 4.86 -46.85 5.70
C GLU A 812 6.16 -46.24 6.27
N ILE A 813 6.84 -45.38 5.52
CA ILE A 813 8.09 -44.70 5.94
C ILE A 813 7.84 -43.72 7.10
N LEU A 814 6.81 -42.89 7.02
CA LEU A 814 6.50 -41.90 8.06
C LEU A 814 5.97 -42.53 9.34
N SER A 815 5.22 -43.63 9.23
CA SER A 815 4.83 -44.41 10.41
C SER A 815 6.06 -44.94 11.16
N ALA A 816 7.19 -45.14 10.47
CA ALA A 816 8.47 -45.50 11.05
C ALA A 816 9.26 -44.28 11.59
N TRP A 817 9.12 -43.08 11.00
CA TRP A 817 9.90 -41.87 11.34
C TRP A 817 9.02 -40.77 11.97
N GLY A 818 8.46 -41.07 13.14
CA GLY A 818 7.49 -40.20 13.84
C GLY A 818 8.08 -38.96 14.53
N ASN A 819 8.63 -37.98 13.81
CA ASN A 819 9.05 -36.71 14.43
C ASN A 819 8.05 -35.55 14.22
N LEU A 820 7.10 -35.67 13.29
CA LEU A 820 6.18 -34.60 12.94
C LEU A 820 5.13 -34.33 14.04
N HIS A 821 5.20 -33.15 14.65
CA HIS A 821 4.28 -32.66 15.69
C HIS A 821 3.22 -31.72 15.13
N ASN A 822 3.59 -30.87 14.17
CA ASN A 822 2.74 -29.81 13.63
C ASN A 822 2.61 -29.97 12.12
N LEU A 823 1.38 -30.07 11.62
CA LEU A 823 1.10 -30.10 10.18
C LEU A 823 0.17 -28.95 9.82
N TRP A 824 0.61 -28.10 8.89
CA TRP A 824 -0.20 -27.01 8.37
C TRP A 824 -0.32 -27.12 6.85
N ILE A 825 -1.55 -27.13 6.37
CA ILE A 825 -1.89 -27.17 4.96
C ILE A 825 -2.78 -25.98 4.63
N SER A 826 -2.44 -25.22 3.59
CA SER A 826 -3.20 -24.03 3.21
C SER A 826 -3.27 -23.78 1.71
N ASN A 827 -4.44 -23.36 1.22
CA ASN A 827 -4.68 -22.96 -0.17
C ASN A 827 -4.24 -24.03 -1.19
N LEU A 828 -4.60 -25.29 -0.93
CA LEU A 828 -4.35 -26.39 -1.86
C LEU A 828 -5.62 -26.67 -2.68
N GLU A 829 -5.69 -26.03 -3.85
CA GLU A 829 -6.90 -26.02 -4.69
C GLU A 829 -7.33 -27.42 -5.14
N ARG A 830 -6.39 -28.30 -5.54
CA ARG A 830 -6.68 -29.66 -6.03
C ARG A 830 -6.60 -30.77 -4.99
N LEU A 831 -6.30 -30.43 -3.74
CA LEU A 831 -6.15 -31.43 -2.69
C LEU A 831 -7.47 -32.17 -2.48
N SER A 832 -7.48 -33.45 -2.82
CA SER A 832 -8.65 -34.32 -2.74
C SER A 832 -8.60 -35.27 -1.55
N SER A 833 -7.39 -35.62 -1.11
CA SER A 833 -7.13 -36.47 0.05
C SER A 833 -5.82 -36.08 0.74
N LEU A 834 -5.75 -36.20 2.06
CA LEU A 834 -4.47 -36.09 2.77
C LEU A 834 -3.61 -37.34 2.62
N LEU A 835 -4.25 -38.51 2.60
CA LEU A 835 -3.61 -39.81 2.61
C LEU A 835 -4.27 -40.68 1.53
N GLU A 836 -3.47 -41.14 0.57
CA GLU A 836 -3.97 -41.94 -0.55
C GLU A 836 -3.75 -43.44 -0.30
N GLY A 837 -4.77 -44.26 -0.57
CA GLY A 837 -4.62 -45.72 -0.65
C GLY A 837 -4.46 -46.47 0.68
N VAL A 838 -4.77 -45.85 1.83
CA VAL A 838 -4.70 -46.48 3.15
C VAL A 838 -5.66 -47.67 3.26
N LYS A 839 -5.11 -48.87 3.48
CA LYS A 839 -5.89 -50.12 3.67
C LYS A 839 -5.81 -50.70 5.07
N ASP A 840 -4.72 -50.40 5.78
CA ASP A 840 -4.46 -50.85 7.15
C ASP A 840 -4.56 -49.68 8.13
N VAL A 841 -4.62 -50.00 9.43
CA VAL A 841 -4.68 -48.98 10.49
C VAL A 841 -3.38 -48.18 10.49
N VAL A 842 -3.49 -46.87 10.28
CA VAL A 842 -2.36 -45.94 10.28
C VAL A 842 -2.48 -45.02 11.49
N SER A 843 -1.42 -44.97 12.31
CA SER A 843 -1.37 -44.11 13.49
C SER A 843 -0.30 -43.02 13.35
N PHE A 844 -0.73 -41.76 13.32
CA PHE A 844 0.17 -40.60 13.40
C PHE A 844 0.41 -40.23 14.87
N SER A 845 1.22 -41.04 15.54
CA SER A 845 1.38 -40.94 17.00
C SER A 845 2.07 -39.66 17.48
N CYS A 846 2.83 -38.94 16.65
CA CYS A 846 3.53 -37.73 17.11
C CYS A 846 2.81 -36.43 16.79
N LEU A 847 1.79 -36.47 15.92
CA LEU A 847 1.07 -35.28 15.51
C LEU A 847 0.22 -34.74 16.66
N LYS A 848 0.47 -33.49 17.04
CA LYS A 848 -0.22 -32.75 18.12
C LYS A 848 -1.12 -31.65 17.58
N HIS A 849 -0.71 -30.98 16.50
CA HIS A 849 -1.43 -29.82 16.02
C HIS A 849 -1.63 -29.90 14.50
N LEU A 850 -2.89 -29.76 14.07
CA LEU A 850 -3.27 -29.79 12.65
C LEU A 850 -4.03 -28.52 12.26
N LEU A 851 -3.61 -27.88 11.17
CA LEU A 851 -4.33 -26.78 10.55
C LEU A 851 -4.57 -27.05 9.06
N ILE A 852 -5.82 -26.90 8.63
CA ILE A 852 -6.23 -26.99 7.23
C ILE A 852 -7.00 -25.72 6.88
N ASP A 853 -6.54 -25.02 5.84
CA ASP A 853 -7.09 -23.72 5.43
C ASP A 853 -7.29 -23.68 3.90
N CYS A 854 -8.43 -23.19 3.42
CA CYS A 854 -8.68 -22.99 1.99
C CYS A 854 -8.37 -24.22 1.10
N CYS A 855 -8.86 -25.41 1.47
CA CYS A 855 -8.78 -26.63 0.64
C CYS A 855 -10.17 -26.97 0.06
N PRO A 856 -10.59 -26.37 -1.07
CA PRO A 856 -11.97 -26.41 -1.54
C PRO A 856 -12.40 -27.73 -2.17
N ASN A 857 -11.46 -28.62 -2.52
CA ASN A 857 -11.75 -29.95 -3.09
C ASN A 857 -11.67 -31.10 -2.08
N LEU A 858 -11.40 -30.79 -0.81
CA LEU A 858 -11.29 -31.78 0.25
C LEU A 858 -12.68 -32.16 0.78
N LYS A 859 -13.14 -33.37 0.47
CA LYS A 859 -14.47 -33.85 0.87
C LYS A 859 -14.52 -34.41 2.29
N TRP A 860 -13.44 -35.07 2.72
CA TRP A 860 -13.17 -35.50 4.09
C TRP A 860 -11.69 -35.35 4.40
N ILE A 861 -11.33 -35.20 5.67
CA ILE A 861 -9.94 -34.96 6.09
C ILE A 861 -9.16 -36.27 6.14
N PHE A 862 -9.71 -37.29 6.80
CA PHE A 862 -9.02 -38.54 7.09
C PHE A 862 -9.79 -39.78 6.57
N PRO A 863 -9.10 -40.77 6.00
CA PRO A 863 -9.65 -42.11 5.81
C PRO A 863 -10.05 -42.78 7.13
N SER A 864 -10.98 -43.73 7.07
CA SER A 864 -11.57 -44.37 8.26
C SER A 864 -10.60 -45.17 9.14
N MET A 865 -9.45 -45.56 8.58
CA MET A 865 -8.42 -46.37 9.26
C MET A 865 -7.35 -45.52 9.98
N VAL A 866 -7.54 -44.20 10.08
CA VAL A 866 -6.53 -43.29 10.64
C VAL A 866 -6.85 -42.95 12.09
N CYS A 867 -5.86 -43.11 12.96
CA CYS A 867 -5.92 -42.71 14.36
C CYS A 867 -4.84 -41.67 14.68
N LEU A 868 -5.21 -40.59 15.36
CA LEU A 868 -4.30 -39.52 15.79
C LEU A 868 -4.32 -39.41 17.33
N PRO A 869 -3.66 -40.34 18.04
CA PRO A 869 -3.83 -40.52 19.49
C PRO A 869 -3.31 -39.33 20.31
N ASN A 870 -2.43 -38.49 19.74
CA ASN A 870 -1.81 -37.37 20.41
C ASN A 870 -2.24 -36.00 19.87
N LEU A 871 -3.24 -35.96 18.98
CA LEU A 871 -3.72 -34.69 18.45
C LEU A 871 -4.42 -33.89 19.55
N GLU A 872 -3.91 -32.71 19.85
CA GLU A 872 -4.39 -31.79 20.89
C GLU A 872 -5.20 -30.63 20.30
N THR A 873 -4.87 -30.16 19.10
CA THR A 873 -5.60 -29.07 18.44
C THR A 873 -5.84 -29.33 16.96
N MET A 874 -7.04 -29.05 16.49
CA MET A 874 -7.42 -29.15 15.09
C MET A 874 -8.18 -27.90 14.64
N HIS A 875 -7.66 -27.21 13.63
CA HIS A 875 -8.27 -26.02 13.04
C HIS A 875 -8.56 -26.24 11.56
N VAL A 876 -9.81 -26.07 11.14
CA VAL A 876 -10.26 -26.30 9.76
C VAL A 876 -11.05 -25.10 9.27
N LYS A 877 -10.64 -24.50 8.15
CA LYS A 877 -11.15 -23.21 7.68
C LYS A 877 -11.35 -23.17 6.16
N PHE A 878 -12.45 -22.57 5.71
CA PHE A 878 -12.75 -22.26 4.30
C PHE A 878 -12.59 -23.47 3.35
N CYS A 879 -13.01 -24.66 3.79
CA CYS A 879 -13.10 -25.86 2.95
C CYS A 879 -14.56 -26.06 2.54
N ASP A 880 -14.95 -25.43 1.42
CA ASP A 880 -16.35 -25.24 1.04
C ASP A 880 -17.14 -26.55 0.85
N ILE A 881 -16.52 -27.61 0.32
CA ILE A 881 -17.20 -28.89 0.07
C ILE A 881 -16.95 -29.94 1.17
N LEU A 882 -16.24 -29.58 2.24
CA LEU A 882 -15.88 -30.52 3.29
C LEU A 882 -17.15 -31.01 4.02
N GLU A 883 -17.54 -32.26 3.78
CA GLU A 883 -18.75 -32.85 4.33
C GLU A 883 -18.52 -33.45 5.73
N ARG A 884 -17.32 -33.98 5.98
CA ARG A 884 -16.97 -34.74 7.20
C ARG A 884 -15.48 -34.59 7.57
N VAL A 885 -15.12 -34.87 8.83
CA VAL A 885 -13.69 -35.00 9.21
C VAL A 885 -13.15 -36.39 8.86
N PHE A 886 -13.91 -37.46 9.12
CA PHE A 886 -13.56 -38.83 8.69
C PHE A 886 -14.43 -39.30 7.53
N GLU A 887 -13.89 -40.20 6.71
CA GLU A 887 -14.59 -40.80 5.55
C GLU A 887 -15.90 -41.52 5.96
N ASP A 888 -15.86 -42.30 7.05
CA ASP A 888 -17.00 -43.01 7.64
C ASP A 888 -17.43 -42.39 8.99
N ASP A 889 -18.75 -42.29 9.20
CA ASP A 889 -19.38 -41.85 10.44
C ASP A 889 -19.26 -42.90 11.57
N SER A 890 -18.85 -44.14 11.25
CA SER A 890 -18.58 -45.20 12.23
C SER A 890 -17.33 -44.98 13.08
N VAL A 891 -16.44 -44.06 12.65
CA VAL A 891 -15.19 -43.75 13.37
C VAL A 891 -15.52 -43.01 14.67
N LEU A 892 -15.27 -43.67 15.80
CA LEU A 892 -15.53 -43.11 17.12
C LEU A 892 -14.43 -42.12 17.52
N GLY A 893 -14.84 -40.96 18.03
CA GLY A 893 -13.92 -39.88 18.41
C GLY A 893 -12.98 -40.22 19.58
N ASP A 894 -13.38 -41.11 20.47
CA ASP A 894 -12.57 -41.65 21.56
C ASP A 894 -11.46 -42.58 21.06
N ASP A 895 -11.72 -43.34 19.99
CA ASP A 895 -10.71 -44.18 19.34
C ASP A 895 -9.75 -43.37 18.45
N ALA A 896 -10.30 -42.45 17.63
CA ALA A 896 -9.52 -41.75 16.63
C ALA A 896 -8.83 -40.46 17.13
N LEU A 897 -9.46 -39.74 18.06
CA LEU A 897 -9.04 -38.41 18.55
C LEU A 897 -9.10 -38.28 20.09
N PRO A 898 -8.53 -39.22 20.87
CA PRO A 898 -8.71 -39.28 22.33
C PRO A 898 -8.20 -38.04 23.07
N ARG A 899 -7.22 -37.31 22.54
CA ARG A 899 -6.54 -36.19 23.21
C ARG A 899 -6.92 -34.80 22.69
N LEU A 900 -7.89 -34.71 21.77
CA LEU A 900 -8.24 -33.45 21.13
C LEU A 900 -8.87 -32.49 22.14
N GLN A 901 -8.17 -31.38 22.45
CA GLN A 901 -8.58 -30.38 23.44
C GLN A 901 -9.20 -29.14 22.81
N SER A 902 -8.75 -28.75 21.61
CA SER A 902 -9.26 -27.57 20.91
C SER A 902 -9.65 -27.90 19.48
N LEU A 903 -10.89 -27.57 19.12
CA LEU A 903 -11.42 -27.73 17.77
C LEU A 903 -11.98 -26.40 17.27
N GLU A 904 -11.45 -25.90 16.15
CA GLU A 904 -11.94 -24.67 15.50
C GLU A 904 -12.39 -24.96 14.06
N LEU A 905 -13.64 -24.62 13.75
CA LEU A 905 -14.31 -24.88 12.47
C LEU A 905 -14.87 -23.57 11.92
N TRP A 906 -14.35 -23.09 10.78
CA TRP A 906 -14.69 -21.77 10.24
C TRP A 906 -15.09 -21.84 8.78
N GLU A 907 -16.31 -21.36 8.47
CA GLU A 907 -16.84 -21.26 7.10
C GLU A 907 -16.76 -22.60 6.36
N LEU A 908 -17.33 -23.63 6.97
CA LEU A 908 -17.45 -24.99 6.42
C LEU A 908 -18.93 -25.29 6.17
N PRO A 909 -19.52 -24.79 5.06
CA PRO A 909 -20.97 -24.82 4.84
C PRO A 909 -21.53 -26.23 4.65
N GLU A 910 -20.72 -27.14 4.08
CA GLU A 910 -21.11 -28.52 3.81
C GLU A 910 -20.87 -29.47 5.00
N LEU A 911 -20.13 -29.04 6.02
CA LEU A 911 -19.72 -29.91 7.14
C LEU A 911 -20.94 -30.35 7.94
N SER A 912 -21.15 -31.67 7.97
CA SER A 912 -22.31 -32.31 8.60
C SER A 912 -21.95 -33.18 9.80
N CYS A 913 -20.73 -33.75 9.82
CA CYS A 913 -20.27 -34.67 10.86
C CYS A 913 -18.79 -34.44 11.21
N ILE A 914 -18.45 -34.54 12.49
CA ILE A 914 -17.06 -34.49 12.98
C ILE A 914 -16.56 -35.92 13.22
N CYS A 915 -17.20 -36.66 14.11
CA CYS A 915 -16.91 -38.08 14.37
C CYS A 915 -18.15 -38.75 14.96
N GLY A 916 -18.17 -40.09 14.94
CA GLY A 916 -19.06 -40.87 15.78
C GLY A 916 -18.71 -40.69 17.26
N GLY A 917 -19.68 -40.90 18.16
CA GLY A 917 -19.46 -40.80 19.60
C GLY A 917 -19.06 -39.40 20.08
N THR A 918 -18.11 -39.34 21.01
CA THR A 918 -17.70 -38.10 21.71
C THR A 918 -16.20 -37.87 21.63
N LEU A 919 -15.77 -36.61 21.70
CA LEU A 919 -14.37 -36.24 21.94
C LEU A 919 -14.16 -36.09 23.46
N PRO A 920 -13.45 -37.03 24.12
CA PRO A 920 -13.39 -37.09 25.59
C PRO A 920 -12.54 -35.98 26.23
N SER A 921 -11.54 -35.45 25.49
CA SER A 921 -10.62 -34.43 26.01
C SER A 921 -10.98 -33.00 25.60
N LEU A 922 -12.10 -32.80 24.90
CA LEU A 922 -12.43 -31.52 24.29
C LEU A 922 -12.73 -30.46 25.36
N LYS A 923 -12.03 -29.33 25.31
CA LYS A 923 -12.19 -28.19 26.24
C LYS A 923 -12.67 -26.94 25.53
N ASN A 924 -12.25 -26.74 24.28
CA ASN A 924 -12.55 -25.54 23.50
C ASN A 924 -13.10 -25.93 22.13
N LEU A 925 -14.31 -25.47 21.83
CA LEU A 925 -14.93 -25.62 20.52
C LEU A 925 -15.27 -24.24 19.97
N LYS A 926 -14.80 -23.91 18.76
CA LYS A 926 -15.22 -22.68 18.08
C LYS A 926 -15.80 -23.03 16.72
N VAL A 927 -17.01 -22.57 16.44
CA VAL A 927 -17.72 -22.84 15.19
C VAL A 927 -18.20 -21.52 14.61
N ARG A 928 -17.94 -21.30 13.31
CA ARG A 928 -18.40 -20.13 12.58
C ARG A 928 -18.92 -20.56 11.22
N SER A 929 -20.12 -20.14 10.84
CA SER A 929 -20.69 -20.38 9.51
C SER A 929 -20.71 -21.86 9.06
N CYS A 930 -20.85 -22.81 9.98
CA CYS A 930 -20.98 -24.25 9.69
C CYS A 930 -22.46 -24.69 9.78
N ALA A 931 -23.29 -24.26 8.83
CA ALA A 931 -24.75 -24.35 8.93
C ALA A 931 -25.31 -25.79 8.92
N LYS A 932 -24.60 -26.76 8.30
CA LYS A 932 -25.01 -28.17 8.27
C LYS A 932 -24.56 -28.95 9.52
N LEU A 933 -23.64 -28.40 10.31
CA LEU A 933 -23.15 -29.03 11.52
C LEU A 933 -24.19 -28.87 12.64
N ARG A 934 -25.07 -29.86 12.76
CA ARG A 934 -26.18 -29.85 13.72
C ARG A 934 -25.93 -30.68 14.97
N LYS A 935 -24.82 -31.40 15.06
CA LYS A 935 -24.41 -32.18 16.23
C LYS A 935 -22.97 -31.84 16.60
N ILE A 936 -22.67 -31.84 17.90
CA ILE A 936 -21.31 -31.61 18.41
C ILE A 936 -20.86 -32.81 19.27
N PRO A 937 -19.63 -33.33 19.08
CA PRO A 937 -19.15 -34.53 19.77
C PRO A 937 -18.54 -34.18 21.14
N VAL A 938 -19.35 -33.75 22.10
CA VAL A 938 -18.87 -33.36 23.44
C VAL A 938 -19.00 -34.52 24.42
N GLY A 939 -17.87 -35.01 24.94
CA GLY A 939 -17.82 -36.04 25.99
C GLY A 939 -17.63 -35.44 27.37
N VAL A 940 -18.68 -34.84 27.94
CA VAL A 940 -18.68 -34.32 29.31
C VAL A 940 -19.22 -35.36 30.28
N ASP A 941 -18.49 -35.60 31.36
CA ASP A 941 -18.90 -36.39 32.51
C ASP A 941 -18.63 -35.60 33.81
N GLU A 942 -18.92 -36.20 34.97
CA GLU A 942 -18.64 -35.58 36.27
C GLU A 942 -17.14 -35.26 36.51
N ASN A 943 -16.23 -35.88 35.74
CA ASN A 943 -14.78 -35.73 35.88
C ASN A 943 -14.16 -34.69 34.92
N SER A 944 -14.85 -34.35 33.82
CA SER A 944 -14.43 -33.33 32.84
C SER A 944 -15.56 -32.34 32.53
N PRO A 945 -15.93 -31.45 33.47
CA PRO A 945 -17.26 -30.81 33.46
C PRO A 945 -17.43 -29.59 32.55
N PHE A 946 -16.39 -29.02 31.92
CA PHE A 946 -16.54 -27.72 31.26
C PHE A 946 -15.90 -27.66 29.87
N VAL A 947 -16.76 -27.50 28.87
CA VAL A 947 -16.36 -27.16 27.49
C VAL A 947 -16.80 -25.74 27.18
N THR A 948 -15.86 -24.91 26.75
CA THR A 948 -16.18 -23.57 26.24
C THR A 948 -16.50 -23.68 24.75
N THR A 949 -17.70 -23.27 24.36
CA THR A 949 -18.12 -23.24 22.96
C THR A 949 -18.33 -21.81 22.49
N ILE A 950 -17.71 -21.42 21.37
CA ILE A 950 -17.91 -20.10 20.75
C ILE A 950 -18.60 -20.30 19.40
N GLY A 951 -19.70 -19.58 19.15
CA GLY A 951 -20.37 -19.63 17.85
C GLY A 951 -21.46 -18.60 17.65
N GLU A 952 -22.11 -18.62 16.49
CA GLU A 952 -23.31 -17.83 16.23
C GLU A 952 -24.49 -18.33 17.06
N THR A 953 -25.31 -17.40 17.56
CA THR A 953 -26.49 -17.76 18.36
C THR A 953 -27.46 -18.63 17.58
N PHE A 954 -27.70 -18.30 16.30
CA PHE A 954 -28.58 -19.09 15.44
C PHE A 954 -28.10 -20.54 15.26
N TRP A 955 -26.79 -20.74 15.12
CA TRP A 955 -26.21 -22.08 15.03
C TRP A 955 -26.42 -22.86 16.32
N TRP A 956 -26.10 -22.26 17.46
CA TRP A 956 -26.29 -22.86 18.79
C TRP A 956 -27.74 -23.29 19.05
N ASP A 957 -28.71 -22.44 18.67
CA ASP A 957 -30.14 -22.71 18.84
C ASP A 957 -30.63 -23.85 17.92
N CYS A 958 -29.95 -24.09 16.80
CA CYS A 958 -30.29 -25.15 15.83
C CYS A 958 -29.62 -26.50 16.10
N LEU A 959 -28.80 -26.62 17.15
CA LEU A 959 -28.13 -27.87 17.51
C LEU A 959 -29.13 -28.93 17.98
N ILE A 960 -28.94 -30.16 17.49
CA ILE A 960 -29.66 -31.37 17.86
C ILE A 960 -28.85 -32.06 18.96
N TRP A 961 -29.48 -32.27 20.12
CA TRP A 961 -28.86 -32.86 21.30
C TRP A 961 -29.42 -34.26 21.52
N ASP A 962 -28.54 -35.25 21.66
CA ASP A 962 -28.95 -36.61 22.02
C ASP A 962 -29.33 -36.69 23.53
N ASP A 963 -28.70 -35.85 24.37
CA ASP A 963 -29.09 -35.58 25.76
C ASP A 963 -28.99 -34.07 26.04
N GLU A 964 -30.12 -33.42 26.39
CA GLU A 964 -30.14 -31.99 26.72
C GLU A 964 -29.44 -31.65 28.04
N SER A 965 -29.23 -32.63 28.93
CA SER A 965 -28.55 -32.41 30.21
C SER A 965 -27.11 -31.91 30.02
N ILE A 966 -26.49 -32.30 28.91
CA ILE A 966 -25.15 -31.92 28.45
C ILE A 966 -25.00 -30.39 28.31
N LYS A 967 -26.07 -29.68 27.92
CA LYS A 967 -26.04 -28.21 27.73
C LYS A 967 -25.56 -27.46 28.97
N ARG A 968 -25.79 -28.00 30.17
CA ARG A 968 -25.38 -27.37 31.44
C ARG A 968 -23.86 -27.38 31.67
N TRP A 969 -23.15 -28.28 31.01
CA TRP A 969 -21.70 -28.44 31.09
C TRP A 969 -20.95 -27.65 29.99
N ILE A 970 -21.69 -26.95 29.12
CA ILE A 970 -21.11 -26.20 28.01
C ILE A 970 -21.30 -24.69 28.23
N LEU A 971 -20.19 -23.99 28.36
CA LEU A 971 -20.18 -22.53 28.42
C LEU A 971 -20.22 -21.96 27.00
N PHE A 972 -21.41 -21.63 26.52
CA PHE A 972 -21.57 -20.97 25.22
C PHE A 972 -21.25 -19.48 25.31
N ARG A 973 -20.41 -18.99 24.40
CA ARG A 973 -20.10 -17.57 24.20
C ARG A 973 -20.36 -17.18 22.73
N LYS A 974 -20.84 -15.96 22.53
CA LYS A 974 -20.95 -15.39 21.18
C LYS A 974 -19.57 -14.93 20.71
N TRP A 975 -19.37 -14.86 19.40
CA TRP A 975 -18.23 -14.16 18.82
C TRP A 975 -18.16 -12.71 19.36
N GLY A 976 -17.04 -12.34 19.99
CA GLY A 976 -16.77 -10.96 20.38
C GLY A 976 -16.28 -10.12 19.18
N PRO A 977 -16.23 -8.77 19.31
CA PRO A 977 -15.62 -7.93 18.28
C PRO A 977 -14.16 -8.32 18.08
N MET A 978 -13.77 -8.64 16.83
CA MET A 978 -12.38 -8.88 16.48
C MET A 978 -11.61 -7.56 16.56
N LEU A 979 -10.98 -7.28 17.69
CA LEU A 979 -9.88 -6.32 17.75
C LEU A 979 -8.59 -7.08 17.43
N PRO A 980 -7.93 -6.83 16.29
CA PRO A 980 -6.58 -7.33 16.09
C PRO A 980 -5.68 -6.57 17.07
N TYR A 981 -4.93 -7.31 17.90
CA TYR A 981 -3.76 -6.88 18.67
C TYR A 981 -3.91 -6.25 20.08
N LEU A 982 -5.09 -5.82 20.57
CA LEU A 982 -5.18 -5.27 21.94
C LEU A 982 -6.03 -6.13 22.89
N ALA A 983 -5.48 -7.27 23.30
CA ALA A 983 -5.95 -8.03 24.47
C ALA A 983 -4.81 -8.88 25.03
N THR A 984 -3.70 -8.24 25.40
CA THR A 984 -2.73 -8.79 26.35
C THR A 984 -2.94 -8.06 27.67
N GLU A 985 -3.13 -8.82 28.75
CA GLU A 985 -3.39 -8.40 30.14
C GLU A 985 -4.84 -7.97 30.45
N GLY A 986 -5.60 -8.93 31.00
CA GLY A 986 -6.97 -8.81 31.48
C GLY A 986 -7.52 -10.18 31.86
#